data_AF-A0A372RYW2-F1
#
_entry.id   AF-A0A372RYW2-F1
#
_cell.length_a   1.000
_cell.length_b   1.000
_cell.length_c   1.000
_cell.angle_alpha   90.00
_cell.angle_beta   90.00
_cell.angle_gamma   90.00
#
_symmetry.space_group_name_H-M   'P 1'
#
loop_
_entity.id
_entity.type
_entity.pdbx_description
1 polymer ?
#
loop_
_entity_poly.entity_id
_entity_poly.type
_entity_poly.pdbx_seq_one_letter_code
_entity_poly.pdbx_strand_id
1 'polypeptide(L)'
;MVAGDIKTNGWELYNENVNINNMCLVKFHIFDYKCNIPWDYRSFPTKPLKRRLRPNQGSFHSKTANQTKGRLSRRINLYFHKYCIINKICHELITKFKTPEQSNENKFPPEILQNIFKEVGNYTDLFNCLLVNRYWCTNILPILWENPLEKTFGKTYRDRNLRAINIIEIYVSCLSQQSKSIIRQNGLEKVNILKESNNTLLCNYIIYLKGIEFTTLFTAVANWIRKIIIEQEQEQQQQQRQQQQQQQQQQQQQQQQQQQQNQQQQVMKNFLKKYQHVSNTQLIIYQELIKMIVKKSSVKRYKLTIPEGIGSFSYLDCLNEILPERSHLELLKLTTNNFHSFFNKFKNLFYIIDKLMIKCKDDDENLSNFLNTLPKIHFLKIRLNDQQMPNLTNALKNLLESNYEDLTYLWIKQGGTIPLNIFSECKNLLNLRITDSHIPNTTKSFWSLNTLQPFSNGPAYTQLVEFSLCIDTKINLYHLSNIILKTNGSIKYLCLKWEIEQDPEHAQVLFEIILSSCPNLIDIFISVSPHTVNYLINFLENFKYLEILEIDSLVNNLDLNIWLPKIAKKLTTKLSLLGFYCKFICNLKEFKNFLDDIPILPYDLNDLSSSAVGLELYFHNANEWLGQDKIDLLREYASIGKFHTNVCDWIKNIDEFNDI
;
A
#
# COMPACT_ATOMS: atom_id res chain seq x y z
N MET A 1 58.73 -44.67 -12.68
CA MET A 1 59.01 -44.53 -14.12
C MET A 1 57.69 -44.40 -14.85
N VAL A 2 57.50 -43.26 -15.54
CA VAL A 2 56.58 -43.01 -16.68
C VAL A 2 55.07 -43.20 -16.38
N ALA A 3 54.28 -42.15 -16.13
CA ALA A 3 53.78 -41.08 -17.02
C ALA A 3 52.65 -41.49 -17.98
N GLY A 4 51.58 -40.68 -18.04
CA GLY A 4 50.89 -40.35 -19.29
C GLY A 4 49.43 -40.78 -19.47
N ASP A 5 48.52 -39.84 -19.17
CA ASP A 5 47.43 -39.36 -20.05
C ASP A 5 46.11 -40.12 -20.35
N ILE A 6 45.02 -39.52 -19.83
CA ILE A 6 43.89 -38.87 -20.55
C ILE A 6 42.73 -39.71 -21.18
N LYS A 7 41.52 -39.46 -20.61
CA LYS A 7 40.16 -39.23 -21.18
C LYS A 7 39.06 -40.33 -21.24
N THR A 8 37.91 -39.84 -20.75
CA THR A 8 36.51 -39.88 -21.25
C THR A 8 35.50 -40.96 -20.80
N ASN A 9 34.45 -40.42 -20.15
CA ASN A 9 33.01 -40.69 -20.24
C ASN A 9 32.35 -41.82 -19.42
N GLY A 10 31.26 -41.43 -18.73
CA GLY A 10 30.04 -42.26 -18.65
C GLY A 10 29.39 -42.45 -17.26
N TRP A 11 28.50 -41.51 -16.88
CA TRP A 11 27.24 -41.60 -16.09
C TRP A 11 26.80 -43.02 -15.62
N GLU A 12 26.17 -43.25 -14.45
CA GLU A 12 24.85 -42.74 -14.05
C GLU A 12 24.36 -43.36 -12.71
N LEU A 13 23.28 -42.75 -12.18
CA LEU A 13 22.35 -43.13 -11.10
C LEU A 13 22.63 -42.66 -9.65
N TYR A 14 22.20 -41.42 -9.40
CA TYR A 14 21.89 -40.83 -8.09
C TYR A 14 20.43 -41.10 -7.70
N ASN A 15 20.21 -41.68 -6.52
CA ASN A 15 18.93 -41.71 -5.81
C ASN A 15 18.94 -40.62 -4.72
N GLU A 16 18.25 -39.50 -4.93
CA GLU A 16 18.10 -38.42 -3.93
C GLU A 16 16.77 -38.56 -3.17
N ASN A 17 16.83 -39.16 -1.99
CA ASN A 17 15.86 -38.95 -0.91
C ASN A 17 16.30 -37.74 -0.08
N VAL A 18 15.89 -36.52 -0.48
CA VAL A 18 16.12 -35.30 0.32
C VAL A 18 14.86 -34.96 1.13
N ASN A 19 15.05 -35.01 2.44
CA ASN A 19 14.07 -34.87 3.52
C ASN A 19 13.38 -33.48 3.53
N ILE A 20 12.04 -33.47 3.50
CA ILE A 20 11.15 -32.28 3.45
C ILE A 20 11.38 -31.30 4.63
N ASN A 21 12.02 -31.73 5.71
CA ASN A 21 12.33 -30.88 6.87
C ASN A 21 13.41 -29.81 6.62
N ASN A 22 14.18 -29.89 5.53
CA ASN A 22 15.20 -28.88 5.20
C ASN A 22 14.65 -27.65 4.44
N MET A 23 13.38 -27.65 4.02
CA MET A 23 12.75 -26.49 3.37
C MET A 23 12.43 -25.32 4.34
N CYS A 24 12.46 -25.56 5.66
CA CYS A 24 11.99 -24.59 6.67
C CYS A 24 13.06 -24.10 7.66
N LEU A 25 14.34 -24.39 7.44
CA LEU A 25 15.43 -24.01 8.37
C LEU A 25 16.14 -22.68 8.07
N VAL A 26 15.55 -21.84 7.21
CA VAL A 26 15.74 -20.39 7.33
C VAL A 26 14.63 -19.91 8.25
N LYS A 27 14.96 -19.57 9.50
CA LYS A 27 14.03 -18.95 10.46
C LYS A 27 13.39 -17.70 9.84
N PHE A 28 12.25 -17.87 9.17
CA PHE A 28 11.40 -16.79 8.72
C PHE A 28 10.64 -16.22 9.94
N HIS A 29 11.35 -15.48 10.78
CA HIS A 29 10.77 -14.63 11.85
C HIS A 29 9.99 -13.42 11.29
N ILE A 30 9.50 -13.48 10.05
CA ILE A 30 8.77 -12.39 9.42
C ILE A 30 7.32 -12.33 9.94
N PHE A 31 6.76 -13.42 10.50
CA PHE A 31 5.35 -13.45 10.91
C PHE A 31 4.95 -14.24 12.17
N ASP A 32 5.89 -14.76 12.98
CA ASP A 32 5.50 -15.54 14.17
C ASP A 32 5.86 -14.86 15.50
N TYR A 33 4.83 -14.37 16.21
CA TYR A 33 4.84 -14.27 17.66
C TYR A 33 3.93 -15.36 18.23
N LYS A 34 4.57 -16.28 18.96
CA LYS A 34 4.05 -17.38 19.79
C LYS A 34 3.71 -18.67 19.05
N CYS A 35 4.70 -19.56 18.95
CA CYS A 35 4.63 -20.95 19.43
C CYS A 35 6.03 -21.58 19.38
N ASN A 36 6.62 -21.89 20.54
CA ASN A 36 7.81 -22.74 20.67
C ASN A 36 7.37 -24.02 21.39
N ILE A 37 7.21 -25.16 20.70
CA ILE A 37 7.21 -26.51 21.31
C ILE A 37 7.77 -27.53 20.29
N PRO A 38 8.63 -28.50 20.68
CA PRO A 38 9.20 -29.52 19.78
C PRO A 38 8.19 -30.60 19.41
N TRP A 39 8.27 -31.12 18.19
CA TRP A 39 7.45 -32.25 17.73
C TRP A 39 8.16 -33.58 18.00
N ASP A 40 7.54 -34.43 18.82
CA ASP A 40 7.90 -35.85 18.92
C ASP A 40 6.74 -36.69 18.36
N TYR A 41 7.04 -37.55 17.40
CA TYR A 41 6.08 -38.35 16.64
C TYR A 41 5.90 -39.71 17.32
N ARG A 42 4.76 -39.93 17.98
CA ARG A 42 4.21 -41.29 18.15
C ARG A 42 2.70 -41.28 17.93
N SER A 43 2.34 -41.82 16.77
CA SER A 43 1.08 -42.47 16.39
C SER A 43 0.25 -42.99 17.56
N PHE A 44 -1.08 -42.77 17.55
CA PHE A 44 -2.09 -43.72 18.04
C PHE A 44 -3.55 -43.28 17.70
N PRO A 45 -4.58 -44.15 17.85
CA PRO A 45 -5.42 -44.60 16.74
C PRO A 45 -6.92 -44.26 16.91
N THR A 46 -7.69 -44.79 15.97
CA THR A 46 -9.15 -44.78 15.82
C THR A 46 -9.95 -45.45 16.97
N LYS A 47 -11.06 -44.79 17.37
CA LYS A 47 -12.28 -45.25 18.13
C LYS A 47 -12.38 -44.98 19.66
N PRO A 48 -13.63 -44.82 20.19
CA PRO A 48 -13.93 -44.08 21.43
C PRO A 48 -14.32 -44.97 22.62
N LEU A 49 -14.06 -44.53 23.86
CA LEU A 49 -14.52 -45.21 25.08
C LEU A 49 -15.09 -44.24 26.13
N LYS A 50 -16.21 -44.67 26.73
CA LYS A 50 -17.14 -43.97 27.63
C LYS A 50 -16.66 -43.91 29.10
N ARG A 51 -16.96 -42.78 29.75
CA ARG A 51 -17.33 -42.51 31.18
C ARG A 51 -16.62 -43.23 32.34
N ARG A 52 -16.14 -42.45 33.32
CA ARG A 52 -16.69 -42.37 34.71
C ARG A 52 -16.12 -41.17 35.49
N LEU A 53 -17.02 -40.45 36.18
CA LEU A 53 -16.74 -39.38 37.14
C LEU A 53 -16.72 -39.96 38.56
N ARG A 54 -15.78 -39.53 39.42
CA ARG A 54 -16.02 -38.80 40.69
C ARG A 54 -14.70 -38.55 41.49
N PRO A 55 -14.69 -37.61 42.47
CA PRO A 55 -13.66 -36.57 42.58
C PRO A 55 -12.81 -36.66 43.87
N ASN A 56 -11.72 -35.89 43.94
CA ASN A 56 -11.43 -35.05 45.12
C ASN A 56 -10.26 -34.06 44.88
N GLN A 57 -10.59 -32.79 45.16
CA GLN A 57 -9.82 -31.70 45.81
C GLN A 57 -8.36 -31.42 45.41
N GLY A 58 -8.12 -30.15 45.02
CA GLY A 58 -6.79 -29.54 44.94
C GLY A 58 -6.71 -28.48 43.86
N SER A 59 -6.92 -27.21 44.25
CA SER A 59 -7.04 -26.05 43.38
C SER A 59 -5.72 -25.53 42.80
N PHE A 60 -5.85 -24.70 41.77
CA PHE A 60 -4.84 -23.87 41.09
C PHE A 60 -3.90 -24.58 40.10
N HIS A 61 -4.32 -24.62 38.81
CA HIS A 61 -3.54 -24.34 37.58
C HIS A 61 -4.29 -24.93 36.35
N SER A 62 -5.27 -24.23 35.73
CA SER A 62 -5.81 -24.71 34.43
C SER A 62 -6.60 -23.74 33.53
N LYS A 63 -6.67 -22.42 33.79
CA LYS A 63 -7.42 -21.52 32.87
C LYS A 63 -6.65 -21.10 31.60
N THR A 64 -5.32 -21.01 31.64
CA THR A 64 -4.50 -20.58 30.49
C THR A 64 -4.16 -21.69 29.49
N ALA A 65 -4.05 -22.96 29.92
CA ALA A 65 -3.73 -24.08 29.02
C ALA A 65 -4.89 -24.46 28.07
N ASN A 66 -6.14 -24.40 28.54
CA ASN A 66 -7.32 -24.76 27.73
C ASN A 66 -7.74 -23.66 26.75
N GLN A 67 -7.54 -22.38 27.08
CA GLN A 67 -7.76 -21.28 26.14
C GLN A 67 -6.72 -21.25 25.01
N THR A 68 -5.48 -21.65 25.29
CA THR A 68 -4.41 -21.71 24.28
C THR A 68 -4.62 -22.88 23.32
N LYS A 69 -5.02 -24.07 23.81
CA LYS A 69 -5.40 -25.21 22.95
C LYS A 69 -6.65 -24.96 22.10
N GLY A 70 -7.67 -24.30 22.65
CA GLY A 70 -8.89 -23.93 21.91
C GLY A 70 -8.66 -22.88 20.81
N ARG A 71 -7.79 -21.89 21.06
CA ARG A 71 -7.40 -20.89 20.05
C ARG A 71 -6.50 -21.48 18.95
N LEU A 72 -5.62 -22.43 19.29
CA LEU A 72 -4.76 -23.13 18.32
C LEU A 72 -5.59 -24.06 17.42
N SER A 73 -6.53 -24.81 17.99
CA SER A 73 -7.45 -25.69 17.23
C SER A 73 -8.38 -24.90 16.30
N ARG A 74 -8.90 -23.74 16.73
CA ARG A 74 -9.73 -22.87 15.88
C ARG A 74 -8.93 -22.24 14.75
N ARG A 75 -7.67 -21.84 14.99
CA ARG A 75 -6.78 -21.32 13.94
C ARG A 75 -6.42 -22.41 12.93
N ILE A 76 -6.00 -23.59 13.39
CA ILE A 76 -5.70 -24.74 12.51
C ILE A 76 -6.93 -25.12 11.67
N ASN A 77 -8.14 -25.14 12.25
CA ASN A 77 -9.38 -25.40 11.50
C ASN A 77 -9.73 -24.30 10.49
N LEU A 78 -9.47 -23.02 10.79
CA LEU A 78 -9.63 -21.92 9.84
C LEU A 78 -8.63 -22.02 8.67
N TYR A 79 -7.38 -22.37 8.95
CA TYR A 79 -6.37 -22.63 7.92
C TYR A 79 -6.72 -23.84 7.05
N PHE A 80 -7.20 -24.92 7.67
CA PHE A 80 -7.65 -26.12 6.96
C PHE A 80 -8.90 -25.85 6.11
N HIS A 81 -9.82 -25.01 6.59
CA HIS A 81 -11.04 -24.64 5.85
C HIS A 81 -10.73 -23.73 4.66
N LYS A 82 -9.89 -22.70 4.82
CA LYS A 82 -9.39 -21.89 3.69
C LYS A 82 -8.60 -22.73 2.69
N TYR A 83 -7.75 -23.64 3.17
CA TYR A 83 -7.02 -24.60 2.33
C TYR A 83 -7.97 -25.51 1.54
N CYS A 84 -9.04 -26.03 2.18
CA CYS A 84 -10.05 -26.84 1.50
C CYS A 84 -10.84 -26.03 0.46
N ILE A 85 -11.16 -24.75 0.74
CA ILE A 85 -11.88 -23.88 -0.20
C ILE A 85 -11.00 -23.58 -1.42
N ILE A 86 -9.75 -23.15 -1.21
CA ILE A 86 -8.84 -22.84 -2.32
C ILE A 86 -8.53 -24.11 -3.11
N ASN A 87 -8.27 -25.26 -2.46
CA ASN A 87 -8.08 -26.52 -3.19
C ASN A 87 -9.34 -26.99 -3.89
N LYS A 88 -10.53 -26.79 -3.32
CA LYS A 88 -11.79 -27.16 -3.97
C LYS A 88 -12.05 -26.27 -5.19
N ILE A 89 -11.80 -24.97 -5.09
CA ILE A 89 -11.86 -24.02 -6.22
C ILE A 89 -10.83 -24.44 -7.29
N CYS A 90 -9.57 -24.68 -6.91
CA CYS A 90 -8.55 -25.13 -7.86
C CYS A 90 -8.89 -26.48 -8.49
N HIS A 91 -9.43 -27.44 -7.72
CA HIS A 91 -9.81 -28.76 -8.22
C HIS A 91 -11.03 -28.68 -9.14
N GLU A 92 -12.05 -27.88 -8.80
CA GLU A 92 -13.23 -27.65 -9.65
C GLU A 92 -12.87 -26.95 -10.96
N LEU A 93 -11.95 -25.99 -10.91
CA LEU A 93 -11.41 -25.32 -12.11
C LEU A 93 -10.57 -26.31 -12.95
N ILE A 94 -9.71 -27.14 -12.35
CA ILE A 94 -8.92 -28.16 -13.09
C ILE A 94 -9.84 -29.18 -13.77
N THR A 95 -10.91 -29.63 -13.11
CA THR A 95 -11.85 -30.61 -13.69
C THR A 95 -12.73 -30.02 -14.78
N LYS A 96 -12.98 -28.69 -14.78
CA LYS A 96 -13.81 -28.02 -15.79
C LYS A 96 -13.07 -27.66 -17.09
N PHE A 97 -11.73 -27.56 -17.07
CA PHE A 97 -10.94 -27.09 -18.23
C PHE A 97 -10.18 -28.18 -19.01
N LYS A 98 -10.43 -29.48 -18.78
CA LYS A 98 -9.79 -30.57 -19.54
C LYS A 98 -10.74 -31.26 -20.54
N THR A 99 -10.28 -31.40 -21.78
CA THR A 99 -10.74 -32.47 -22.69
C THR A 99 -9.95 -33.76 -22.42
N PRO A 100 -10.48 -34.94 -22.78
CA PRO A 100 -10.02 -36.24 -22.25
C PRO A 100 -8.60 -36.69 -22.65
N GLU A 101 -7.88 -35.95 -23.50
CA GLU A 101 -6.63 -36.43 -24.11
C GLU A 101 -5.34 -35.92 -23.42
N GLN A 102 -5.43 -35.13 -22.35
CA GLN A 102 -4.25 -34.60 -21.62
C GLN A 102 -4.18 -35.12 -20.17
N SER A 103 -3.96 -36.42 -20.03
CA SER A 103 -4.06 -37.14 -18.74
C SER A 103 -2.78 -37.19 -17.90
N ASN A 104 -1.64 -36.61 -18.31
CA ASN A 104 -0.38 -36.76 -17.55
C ASN A 104 0.23 -35.50 -16.89
N GLU A 105 -0.36 -34.31 -17.03
CA GLU A 105 0.04 -33.15 -16.21
C GLU A 105 -1.18 -32.46 -15.57
N ASN A 106 -1.34 -32.65 -14.26
CA ASN A 106 -2.40 -32.04 -13.44
C ASN A 106 -1.95 -30.69 -12.86
N LYS A 107 -1.62 -29.71 -13.70
CA LYS A 107 -1.17 -28.37 -13.25
C LYS A 107 -1.73 -27.28 -14.15
N PHE A 108 -2.27 -26.21 -13.57
CA PHE A 108 -2.53 -24.96 -14.31
C PHE A 108 -1.23 -24.41 -14.88
N PRO A 109 -1.23 -23.79 -16.06
CA PRO A 109 -0.10 -23.01 -16.54
C PRO A 109 0.35 -21.98 -15.49
N PRO A 110 1.66 -21.70 -15.35
CA PRO A 110 2.20 -20.73 -14.41
C PRO A 110 1.47 -19.37 -14.46
N GLU A 111 1.13 -18.90 -15.65
CA GLU A 111 0.49 -17.60 -15.89
C GLU A 111 -0.91 -17.54 -15.27
N ILE A 112 -1.70 -18.60 -15.47
CA ILE A 112 -3.05 -18.72 -14.91
C ILE A 112 -2.97 -18.82 -13.40
N LEU A 113 -2.08 -19.65 -12.88
CA LEU A 113 -1.92 -19.83 -11.44
C LEU A 113 -1.42 -18.55 -10.75
N GLN A 114 -0.50 -17.82 -11.38
CA GLN A 114 -0.03 -16.52 -10.88
C GLN A 114 -1.13 -15.46 -10.90
N ASN A 115 -1.98 -15.42 -11.92
CA ASN A 115 -3.11 -14.52 -11.96
C ASN A 115 -4.12 -14.86 -10.86
N ILE A 116 -4.43 -16.14 -10.65
CA ILE A 116 -5.25 -16.59 -9.51
C ILE A 116 -4.64 -16.09 -8.20
N PHE A 117 -3.34 -16.24 -7.98
CA PHE A 117 -2.71 -15.75 -6.75
C PHE A 117 -2.75 -14.23 -6.60
N LYS A 118 -2.65 -13.46 -7.69
CA LYS A 118 -2.82 -12.00 -7.63
C LYS A 118 -4.23 -11.62 -7.14
N GLU A 119 -5.25 -12.37 -7.54
CA GLU A 119 -6.66 -12.13 -7.17
C GLU A 119 -7.05 -12.69 -5.79
N VAL A 120 -6.50 -13.83 -5.35
CA VAL A 120 -6.85 -14.50 -4.08
C VAL A 120 -6.62 -13.62 -2.83
N GLY A 121 -5.76 -12.60 -2.94
CA GLY A 121 -5.76 -11.47 -2.02
C GLY A 121 -5.01 -11.69 -0.70
N ASN A 122 -4.36 -10.60 -0.26
CA ASN A 122 -3.51 -10.39 0.91
C ASN A 122 -2.27 -11.31 1.09
N TYR A 123 -1.16 -10.71 1.55
CA TYR A 123 0.13 -11.38 1.73
C TYR A 123 0.10 -12.56 2.69
N THR A 124 -0.83 -12.57 3.64
CA THR A 124 -0.95 -13.65 4.64
C THR A 124 -1.50 -14.91 3.99
N ASP A 125 -2.51 -14.77 3.15
CA ASP A 125 -3.12 -15.90 2.45
C ASP A 125 -2.17 -16.44 1.35
N LEU A 126 -1.45 -15.56 0.66
CA LEU A 126 -0.37 -15.96 -0.26
C LEU A 126 0.77 -16.71 0.43
N PHE A 127 1.15 -16.31 1.65
CA PHE A 127 2.15 -17.03 2.43
C PHE A 127 1.71 -18.45 2.73
N ASN A 128 0.44 -18.66 3.11
CA ASN A 128 -0.08 -20.01 3.34
C ASN A 128 -0.04 -20.86 2.07
N CYS A 129 -0.24 -20.23 0.90
CA CYS A 129 -0.17 -20.90 -0.39
C CYS A 129 1.27 -21.37 -0.75
N LEU A 130 2.33 -20.75 -0.19
CA LEU A 130 3.71 -21.23 -0.37
C LEU A 130 3.92 -22.64 0.19
N LEU A 131 3.18 -22.98 1.24
CA LEU A 131 3.34 -24.24 2.00
C LEU A 131 2.61 -25.42 1.34
N VAL A 132 1.87 -25.19 0.26
CA VAL A 132 1.01 -26.20 -0.38
C VAL A 132 1.84 -27.25 -1.13
N ASN A 133 2.66 -26.82 -2.09
CA ASN A 133 3.60 -27.68 -2.81
C ASN A 133 4.67 -26.83 -3.54
N ARG A 134 5.70 -27.50 -4.07
CA ARG A 134 6.82 -26.84 -4.78
C ARG A 134 6.36 -26.00 -5.98
N TYR A 135 5.35 -26.46 -6.73
CA TYR A 135 4.85 -25.77 -7.91
C TYR A 135 4.14 -24.46 -7.55
N TRP A 136 3.36 -24.45 -6.47
CA TRP A 136 2.71 -23.25 -5.95
C TRP A 136 3.76 -22.30 -5.40
N CYS A 137 4.72 -22.80 -4.63
CA CYS A 137 5.83 -22.03 -4.11
C CYS A 137 6.58 -21.29 -5.24
N THR A 138 6.96 -21.97 -6.32
CA THR A 138 7.66 -21.34 -7.46
C THR A 138 6.85 -20.26 -8.16
N ASN A 139 5.52 -20.33 -8.13
CA ASN A 139 4.64 -19.34 -8.76
C ASN A 139 4.30 -18.16 -7.85
N ILE A 140 4.28 -18.37 -6.53
CA ILE A 140 3.99 -17.31 -5.55
C ILE A 140 5.23 -16.47 -5.25
N LEU A 141 6.41 -17.09 -5.25
CA LEU A 141 7.66 -16.39 -4.94
C LEU A 141 7.88 -15.13 -5.80
N PRO A 142 7.71 -15.15 -7.14
CA PRO A 142 7.76 -13.94 -7.97
C PRO A 142 6.81 -12.82 -7.53
N ILE A 143 5.63 -13.17 -7.00
CA ILE A 143 4.58 -12.22 -6.60
C ILE A 143 4.94 -11.57 -5.25
N LEU A 144 5.35 -12.39 -4.27
CA LEU A 144 5.70 -11.94 -2.93
C LEU A 144 7.02 -11.14 -2.93
N TRP A 145 8.00 -11.58 -3.71
CA TRP A 145 9.34 -10.99 -3.76
C TRP A 145 9.53 -9.94 -4.85
N GLU A 146 8.44 -9.47 -5.46
CA GLU A 146 8.49 -8.43 -6.48
C GLU A 146 9.09 -7.10 -5.94
N ASN A 147 8.61 -6.63 -4.78
CA ASN A 147 9.06 -5.39 -4.10
C ASN A 147 8.89 -5.54 -2.57
N PRO A 148 9.59 -6.47 -1.90
CA PRO A 148 9.28 -6.85 -0.52
C PRO A 148 9.45 -5.70 0.48
N LEU A 149 10.40 -4.78 0.24
CA LEU A 149 10.61 -3.61 1.10
C LEU A 149 9.44 -2.62 1.04
N GLU A 150 8.90 -2.33 -0.16
CA GLU A 150 7.73 -1.46 -0.32
C GLU A 150 6.46 -2.10 0.26
N LYS A 151 6.38 -3.43 0.13
CA LYS A 151 5.27 -4.26 0.59
C LYS A 151 5.38 -4.63 2.08
N THR A 152 6.29 -4.01 2.86
CA THR A 152 6.38 -4.24 4.31
C THR A 152 5.25 -3.54 5.07
N PHE A 153 4.12 -4.24 5.21
CA PHE A 153 3.03 -3.81 6.09
C PHE A 153 3.37 -4.08 7.56
N GLY A 154 2.71 -3.39 8.50
CA GLY A 154 2.88 -3.62 9.93
C GLY A 154 1.96 -2.71 10.73
N LYS A 155 1.39 -3.22 11.83
CA LYS A 155 0.46 -2.46 12.70
C LYS A 155 1.18 -1.31 13.38
N THR A 156 2.46 -1.51 13.71
CA THR A 156 3.31 -0.49 14.30
C THR A 156 4.54 -0.23 13.44
N TYR A 157 5.18 0.94 13.65
CA TYR A 157 6.46 1.28 13.05
C TYR A 157 7.55 0.23 13.38
N ARG A 158 7.53 -0.29 14.61
CA ARG A 158 8.46 -1.35 15.06
C ARG A 158 8.29 -2.62 14.23
N ASP A 159 7.06 -3.04 13.95
CA ASP A 159 6.79 -4.25 13.15
C ASP A 159 7.30 -4.10 11.71
N ARG A 160 7.05 -2.94 11.09
CA ARG A 160 7.55 -2.64 9.75
C ARG A 160 9.07 -2.68 9.69
N ASN A 161 9.73 -2.06 10.66
CA ASN A 161 11.19 -2.07 10.74
C ASN A 161 11.76 -3.47 10.91
N LEU A 162 11.19 -4.30 11.79
CA LEU A 162 11.66 -5.68 11.97
C LEU A 162 11.56 -6.51 10.68
N ARG A 163 10.48 -6.33 9.91
CA ARG A 163 10.33 -7.00 8.60
C ARG A 163 11.34 -6.51 7.58
N ALA A 164 11.56 -5.20 7.49
CA ALA A 164 12.56 -4.61 6.61
C ALA A 164 13.96 -5.15 6.94
N ILE A 165 14.31 -5.23 8.22
CA ILE A 165 15.56 -5.80 8.70
C ILE A 165 15.74 -7.27 8.24
N ASN A 166 14.70 -8.09 8.37
CA ASN A 166 14.76 -9.49 7.92
C ASN A 166 14.92 -9.61 6.39
N ILE A 167 14.34 -8.69 5.62
CA ILE A 167 14.54 -8.63 4.16
C ILE A 167 15.99 -8.26 3.83
N ILE A 168 16.57 -7.27 4.52
CA ILE A 168 17.99 -6.93 4.35
C ILE A 168 18.89 -8.10 4.71
N GLU A 169 18.56 -8.85 5.76
CA GLU A 169 19.29 -10.06 6.14
C GLU A 169 19.30 -11.09 5.00
N ILE A 170 18.16 -11.30 4.34
CA ILE A 170 18.06 -12.15 3.14
C ILE A 170 18.89 -11.57 1.99
N TYR A 171 18.81 -10.27 1.72
CA TYR A 171 19.61 -9.64 0.67
C TYR A 171 21.12 -9.81 0.91
N VAL A 172 21.57 -9.58 2.14
CA VAL A 172 22.97 -9.77 2.54
C VAL A 172 23.39 -11.23 2.39
N SER A 173 22.50 -12.19 2.67
CA SER A 173 22.79 -13.61 2.47
C SER A 173 23.03 -13.97 0.99
N CYS A 174 22.36 -13.27 0.07
CA CYS A 174 22.46 -13.46 -1.39
C CYS A 174 23.72 -12.85 -2.03
N LEU A 175 24.48 -12.05 -1.27
CA LEU A 175 25.72 -11.42 -1.74
C LEU A 175 26.78 -12.46 -2.10
N SER A 176 27.65 -12.08 -3.05
CA SER A 176 28.84 -12.87 -3.38
C SER A 176 29.78 -12.95 -2.17
N GLN A 177 30.64 -13.98 -2.12
CA GLN A 177 31.65 -14.07 -1.05
C GLN A 177 32.62 -12.88 -1.09
N GLN A 178 32.93 -12.36 -2.28
CA GLN A 178 33.74 -11.14 -2.44
C GLN A 178 33.06 -9.94 -1.76
N SER A 179 31.78 -9.69 -2.05
CA SER A 179 31.00 -8.61 -1.44
C SER A 179 30.89 -8.78 0.08
N LYS A 180 30.65 -10.02 0.56
CA LYS A 180 30.62 -10.32 2.01
C LYS A 180 31.97 -10.06 2.67
N SER A 181 33.07 -10.37 2.02
CA SER A 181 34.42 -10.08 2.51
C SER A 181 34.67 -8.57 2.62
N ILE A 182 34.28 -7.79 1.61
CA ILE A 182 34.38 -6.32 1.62
C ILE A 182 33.62 -5.76 2.83
N ILE A 183 32.38 -6.22 3.06
CA ILE A 183 31.56 -5.75 4.19
C ILE A 183 32.21 -6.15 5.53
N ARG A 184 32.75 -7.37 5.66
CA ARG A 184 33.40 -7.82 6.90
C ARG A 184 34.59 -6.95 7.27
N GLN A 185 35.46 -6.66 6.31
CA GLN A 185 36.66 -5.83 6.51
C GLN A 185 36.33 -4.38 6.91
N ASN A 186 35.08 -3.96 6.74
CA ASN A 186 34.59 -2.63 7.09
C ASN A 186 33.68 -2.65 8.32
N GLY A 187 34.11 -3.34 9.39
CA GLY A 187 33.51 -3.18 10.73
C GLY A 187 32.46 -4.22 11.15
N LEU A 188 32.18 -5.24 10.32
CA LEU A 188 31.23 -6.32 10.60
C LEU A 188 31.87 -7.72 10.61
N GLU A 189 33.14 -7.82 11.00
CA GLU A 189 33.93 -9.07 10.96
C GLU A 189 33.28 -10.26 11.68
N LYS A 190 32.57 -10.00 12.79
CA LYS A 190 31.98 -11.03 13.66
C LYS A 190 30.58 -11.48 13.23
N VAL A 191 29.99 -10.90 12.19
CA VAL A 191 28.60 -11.20 11.81
C VAL A 191 28.52 -12.52 11.06
N ASN A 192 27.78 -13.48 11.63
CA ASN A 192 27.73 -14.86 11.13
C ASN A 192 27.20 -14.98 9.69
N ILE A 193 26.21 -14.17 9.28
CA ILE A 193 25.65 -14.23 7.92
C ILE A 193 26.64 -13.80 6.82
N LEU A 194 27.70 -13.10 7.21
CA LEU A 194 28.78 -12.71 6.31
C LEU A 194 29.91 -13.75 6.26
N LYS A 195 29.89 -14.77 7.12
CA LYS A 195 30.90 -15.84 7.09
C LYS A 195 30.66 -16.75 5.88
N GLU A 196 31.75 -17.37 5.42
CA GLU A 196 31.68 -18.44 4.44
C GLU A 196 30.81 -19.56 4.99
N SER A 197 29.71 -19.85 4.30
CA SER A 197 28.83 -20.95 4.64
C SER A 197 28.53 -21.73 3.36
N ASN A 198 28.59 -23.06 3.47
CA ASN A 198 28.19 -23.99 2.41
C ASN A 198 26.67 -24.08 2.23
N ASN A 199 25.91 -23.27 2.97
CA ASN A 199 24.45 -23.24 2.88
C ASN A 199 24.05 -22.52 1.59
N THR A 200 23.75 -23.30 0.56
CA THR A 200 23.08 -22.85 -0.65
C THR A 200 21.70 -22.33 -0.26
N LEU A 201 21.44 -21.05 -0.53
CA LEU A 201 20.09 -20.50 -0.43
C LEU A 201 19.14 -21.35 -1.29
N LEU A 202 18.03 -21.79 -0.70
CA LEU A 202 17.00 -22.58 -1.39
C LEU A 202 16.44 -21.86 -2.63
N CYS A 203 16.48 -20.53 -2.64
CA CYS A 203 16.05 -19.72 -3.75
C CYS A 203 16.85 -18.39 -3.82
N ASN A 204 17.21 -17.95 -5.01
CA ASN A 204 17.81 -16.64 -5.24
C ASN A 204 16.70 -15.58 -5.33
N TYR A 205 16.24 -15.08 -4.18
CA TYR A 205 15.12 -14.12 -4.10
C TYR A 205 15.35 -12.82 -4.88
N ILE A 206 16.61 -12.45 -5.15
CA ILE A 206 16.97 -11.21 -5.86
C ILE A 206 16.46 -11.20 -7.29
N ILE A 207 16.33 -12.37 -7.94
CA ILE A 207 15.87 -12.46 -9.34
C ILE A 207 14.41 -12.00 -9.52
N TYR A 208 13.63 -12.07 -8.45
CA TYR A 208 12.21 -11.71 -8.45
C TYR A 208 11.96 -10.22 -8.25
N LEU A 209 12.99 -9.47 -7.80
CA LEU A 209 12.85 -8.03 -7.63
C LEU A 209 12.53 -7.34 -8.95
N LYS A 210 11.55 -6.45 -8.92
CA LYS A 210 11.13 -5.63 -10.07
C LYS A 210 11.33 -4.14 -9.84
N GLY A 211 11.52 -3.71 -8.59
CA GLY A 211 11.76 -2.32 -8.25
C GLY A 211 12.67 -2.13 -7.04
N ILE A 212 13.26 -0.94 -6.96
CA ILE A 212 14.11 -0.50 -5.85
C ILE A 212 13.69 0.91 -5.45
N GLU A 213 13.37 1.10 -4.17
CA GLU A 213 13.26 2.43 -3.55
C GLU A 213 14.55 2.69 -2.76
N PHE A 214 15.36 3.62 -3.26
CA PHE A 214 16.74 3.83 -2.80
C PHE A 214 16.81 4.25 -1.32
N THR A 215 15.94 5.16 -0.91
CA THR A 215 15.92 5.73 0.44
C THR A 215 15.52 4.70 1.50
N THR A 216 14.56 3.84 1.17
CA THR A 216 14.03 2.76 1.99
C THR A 216 15.07 1.66 2.12
N LEU A 217 15.75 1.30 1.03
CA LEU A 217 16.87 0.36 1.08
C LEU A 217 17.98 0.89 1.99
N PHE A 218 18.41 2.14 1.80
CA PHE A 218 19.45 2.76 2.62
C PHE A 218 19.06 2.79 4.12
N THR A 219 17.83 3.21 4.41
CA THR A 219 17.29 3.26 5.79
C THR A 219 17.18 1.86 6.40
N ALA A 220 16.74 0.86 5.64
CA ALA A 220 16.62 -0.51 6.10
C ALA A 220 17.99 -1.13 6.42
N VAL A 221 19.03 -0.80 5.64
CA VAL A 221 20.41 -1.20 5.94
C VAL A 221 20.89 -0.59 7.25
N ALA A 222 20.65 0.70 7.49
CA ALA A 222 20.96 1.34 8.78
C ALA A 222 20.30 0.60 9.96
N ASN A 223 19.01 0.29 9.83
CA ASN A 223 18.25 -0.43 10.84
C ASN A 223 18.79 -1.85 11.09
N TRP A 224 19.22 -2.55 10.03
CA TRP A 224 19.82 -3.88 10.13
C TRP A 224 21.18 -3.84 10.84
N ILE A 225 22.06 -2.88 10.50
CA ILE A 225 23.33 -2.67 11.20
C ILE A 225 23.08 -2.40 12.69
N ARG A 226 22.11 -1.52 12.99
CA ARG A 226 21.74 -1.21 14.38
C ARG A 226 21.28 -2.46 15.14
N LYS A 227 20.47 -3.33 14.54
CA LYS A 227 20.09 -4.64 15.14
C LYS A 227 21.34 -5.45 15.49
N ILE A 228 22.25 -5.63 14.54
CA ILE A 228 23.48 -6.43 14.73
C ILE A 228 24.34 -5.87 15.87
N ILE A 229 24.52 -4.55 15.91
CA ILE A 229 25.33 -3.90 16.95
C ILE A 229 24.74 -4.19 18.33
N ILE A 230 23.41 -4.07 18.48
CA ILE A 230 22.70 -4.37 19.73
C ILE A 230 22.83 -5.85 20.10
N GLU A 231 22.68 -6.76 19.14
CA GLU A 231 22.82 -8.21 19.37
C GLU A 231 24.24 -8.57 19.85
N GLN A 232 25.27 -8.03 19.20
CA GLN A 232 26.67 -8.24 19.60
C GLN A 232 26.97 -7.70 21.01
N GLU A 233 26.36 -6.57 21.38
CA GLU A 233 26.51 -5.99 22.72
C GLU A 233 25.85 -6.87 23.79
N GLN A 234 24.66 -7.40 23.49
CA GLN A 234 23.97 -8.32 24.40
C GLN A 234 24.76 -9.61 24.62
N GLU A 235 25.35 -10.18 23.55
CA GLU A 235 26.21 -11.35 23.64
C GLU A 235 27.46 -11.06 24.49
N GLN A 236 28.14 -9.93 24.27
CA GLN A 236 29.31 -9.53 25.05
C GLN A 236 28.97 -9.32 26.54
N GLN A 237 27.85 -8.64 26.84
CA GLN A 237 27.40 -8.45 28.22
C GLN A 237 27.03 -9.78 28.89
N GLN A 238 26.41 -10.71 28.16
CA GLN A 238 26.10 -12.04 28.70
C GLN A 238 27.38 -12.83 29.01
N GLN A 239 28.37 -12.80 28.12
CA GLN A 239 29.67 -13.44 28.35
C GLN A 239 30.41 -12.82 29.55
N GLN A 240 30.41 -11.49 29.66
CA GLN A 240 30.99 -10.80 30.82
C GLN A 240 30.26 -11.14 32.13
N ARG A 241 28.92 -11.20 32.12
CA ARG A 241 28.15 -11.63 33.30
C ARG A 241 28.46 -13.06 33.71
N GLN A 242 28.60 -13.97 32.74
CA GLN A 242 28.98 -15.37 33.03
C GLN A 242 30.40 -15.47 33.61
N GLN A 243 31.37 -14.71 33.06
CA GLN A 243 32.73 -14.65 33.60
C GLN A 243 32.77 -14.01 34.99
N GLN A 244 31.99 -12.96 35.23
CA GLN A 244 31.88 -12.32 36.55
C GLN A 244 31.19 -13.24 37.56
N GLN A 245 30.17 -14.02 37.17
CA GLN A 245 29.56 -15.02 38.06
C GLN A 245 30.55 -16.14 38.41
N GLN A 246 31.38 -16.58 37.47
CA GLN A 246 32.46 -17.55 37.72
C GLN A 246 33.57 -16.96 38.62
N GLN A 247 33.92 -15.68 38.45
CA GLN A 247 34.91 -14.99 39.31
C GLN A 247 34.35 -14.63 40.69
N GLN A 248 33.07 -14.27 40.82
CA GLN A 248 32.41 -14.02 42.11
C GLN A 248 32.25 -15.30 42.95
N GLN A 249 32.26 -16.49 42.33
CA GLN A 249 32.39 -17.75 43.06
C GLN A 249 33.82 -18.00 43.59
N GLN A 250 34.83 -17.29 43.11
CA GLN A 250 36.22 -17.44 43.54
C GLN A 250 36.75 -16.36 44.47
N GLN A 251 36.10 -15.20 44.63
CA GLN A 251 36.50 -14.19 45.62
C GLN A 251 35.34 -13.25 46.01
N GLN A 252 34.93 -13.32 47.27
CA GLN A 252 34.39 -12.19 48.02
C GLN A 252 35.56 -11.68 48.89
N GLN A 253 35.92 -10.40 48.98
CA GLN A 253 35.10 -9.19 49.07
C GLN A 253 35.98 -7.94 48.82
N GLN A 254 35.33 -6.83 48.47
CA GLN A 254 35.82 -5.42 48.42
C GLN A 254 36.51 -4.92 47.13
N GLN A 255 35.69 -4.46 46.18
CA GLN A 255 35.71 -3.12 45.55
C GLN A 255 34.81 -3.16 44.29
N GLN A 256 33.52 -2.83 44.41
CA GLN A 256 32.58 -2.91 43.27
C GLN A 256 31.86 -1.61 42.88
N GLN A 257 32.11 -0.47 43.54
CA GLN A 257 31.38 0.77 43.21
C GLN A 257 32.13 1.77 42.33
N GLN A 258 33.47 1.74 42.22
CA GLN A 258 34.22 2.67 41.36
C GLN A 258 34.47 2.17 39.92
N GLN A 259 34.45 0.85 39.67
CA GLN A 259 34.63 0.31 38.30
C GLN A 259 33.38 0.46 37.41
N GLN A 260 32.16 0.50 37.97
CA GLN A 260 30.93 0.61 37.18
C GLN A 260 30.76 1.98 36.50
N GLN A 261 31.16 3.08 37.16
CA GLN A 261 31.05 4.42 36.58
C GLN A 261 32.10 4.67 35.48
N ASN A 262 33.34 4.22 35.66
CA ASN A 262 34.38 4.31 34.62
C ASN A 262 34.09 3.40 33.43
N GLN A 263 33.52 2.20 33.65
CA GLN A 263 33.07 1.34 32.55
C GLN A 263 31.93 1.99 31.75
N GLN A 264 30.94 2.62 32.40
CA GLN A 264 29.85 3.29 31.70
C GLN A 264 30.33 4.49 30.86
N GLN A 265 31.30 5.28 31.35
CA GLN A 265 31.87 6.40 30.61
C GLN A 265 32.78 5.95 29.43
N GLN A 266 33.59 4.89 29.61
CA GLN A 266 34.41 4.31 28.54
C GLN A 266 33.53 3.71 27.43
N VAL A 267 32.43 3.05 27.83
CA VAL A 267 31.43 2.48 26.94
C VAL A 267 30.74 3.60 26.14
N MET A 268 30.37 4.74 26.75
CA MET A 268 29.79 5.90 26.04
C MET A 268 30.75 6.55 25.02
N LYS A 269 32.05 6.67 25.34
CA LYS A 269 33.05 7.16 24.37
C LYS A 269 33.30 6.18 23.22
N ASN A 270 33.31 4.88 23.49
CA ASN A 270 33.39 3.85 22.45
C ASN A 270 32.10 3.78 21.60
N PHE A 271 30.93 4.05 22.20
CA PHE A 271 29.65 4.18 21.49
C PHE A 271 29.72 5.29 20.43
N LEU A 272 30.18 6.49 20.77
CA LEU A 272 30.29 7.61 19.83
C LEU A 272 31.28 7.32 18.68
N LYS A 273 32.44 6.70 18.97
CA LYS A 273 33.40 6.29 17.94
C LYS A 273 32.87 5.17 17.03
N LYS A 274 32.11 4.20 17.57
CA LYS A 274 31.53 3.09 16.79
C LYS A 274 30.41 3.59 15.87
N TYR A 275 29.59 4.54 16.31
CA TYR A 275 28.54 5.16 15.48
C TYR A 275 29.09 5.95 14.28
N GLN A 276 30.29 6.53 14.35
CA GLN A 276 30.95 7.16 13.19
C GLN A 276 31.39 6.15 12.11
N HIS A 277 31.75 4.91 12.48
CA HIS A 277 32.05 3.84 11.51
C HIS A 277 30.80 3.24 10.86
N VAL A 278 29.62 3.39 11.48
CA VAL A 278 28.34 2.85 10.98
C VAL A 278 27.91 3.49 9.67
N SER A 279 28.17 4.79 9.45
CA SER A 279 27.80 5.47 8.21
C SER A 279 28.57 4.94 6.99
N ASN A 280 29.89 4.74 7.11
CA ASN A 280 30.70 4.17 6.04
C ASN A 280 30.34 2.71 5.76
N THR A 281 30.12 1.92 6.82
CA THR A 281 29.68 0.52 6.70
C THR A 281 28.33 0.42 5.99
N GLN A 282 27.38 1.31 6.34
CA GLN A 282 26.08 1.40 5.70
C GLN A 282 26.19 1.69 4.21
N LEU A 283 27.04 2.65 3.83
CA LEU A 283 27.27 3.01 2.43
C LEU A 283 27.82 1.82 1.63
N ILE A 284 28.81 1.11 2.17
CA ILE A 284 29.42 -0.05 1.50
C ILE A 284 28.40 -1.17 1.29
N ILE A 285 27.62 -1.50 2.33
CA ILE A 285 26.58 -2.53 2.22
C ILE A 285 25.54 -2.11 1.18
N TYR A 286 25.08 -0.87 1.24
CA TYR A 286 24.12 -0.32 0.29
C TYR A 286 24.62 -0.42 -1.16
N GLN A 287 25.87 -0.03 -1.41
CA GLN A 287 26.52 -0.14 -2.72
C GLN A 287 26.56 -1.59 -3.22
N GLU A 288 27.03 -2.52 -2.40
CA GLU A 288 27.14 -3.94 -2.78
C GLU A 288 25.75 -4.57 -3.02
N LEU A 289 24.75 -4.16 -2.24
CA LEU A 289 23.36 -4.60 -2.45
C LEU A 289 22.81 -4.07 -3.79
N ILE A 290 22.99 -2.79 -4.12
CA ILE A 290 22.50 -2.27 -5.41
C ILE A 290 23.22 -2.91 -6.57
N LYS A 291 24.56 -3.03 -6.53
CA LYS A 291 25.32 -3.74 -7.58
C LYS A 291 24.77 -5.14 -7.81
N MET A 292 24.50 -5.87 -6.72
CA MET A 292 23.92 -7.21 -6.82
C MET A 292 22.51 -7.16 -7.44
N ILE A 293 21.64 -6.27 -6.98
CA ILE A 293 20.26 -6.19 -7.45
C ILE A 293 20.25 -5.81 -8.94
N VAL A 294 20.93 -4.74 -9.33
CA VAL A 294 21.00 -4.27 -10.73
C VAL A 294 21.58 -5.36 -11.64
N LYS A 295 22.60 -6.10 -11.19
CA LYS A 295 23.22 -7.16 -11.99
C LYS A 295 22.38 -8.44 -12.11
N LYS A 296 21.68 -8.85 -11.04
CA LYS A 296 21.02 -10.17 -10.96
C LYS A 296 19.51 -10.13 -11.20
N SER A 297 18.88 -8.97 -11.05
CA SER A 297 17.42 -8.85 -11.11
C SER A 297 16.96 -8.31 -12.48
N SER A 298 15.65 -8.41 -12.72
CA SER A 298 14.99 -7.75 -13.84
C SER A 298 14.37 -6.41 -13.42
N VAL A 299 15.00 -5.72 -12.45
CA VAL A 299 14.55 -4.41 -11.98
C VAL A 299 14.52 -3.44 -13.14
N LYS A 300 13.33 -2.86 -13.35
CA LYS A 300 13.10 -1.77 -14.32
C LYS A 300 12.55 -0.52 -13.67
N ARG A 301 12.21 -0.59 -12.38
CA ARG A 301 11.49 0.44 -11.66
C ARG A 301 12.35 1.00 -10.54
N TYR A 302 12.85 2.21 -10.75
CA TYR A 302 13.60 2.93 -9.73
C TYR A 302 12.70 3.97 -9.06
N LYS A 303 12.84 4.12 -7.75
CA LYS A 303 12.10 5.10 -6.96
C LYS A 303 13.04 5.81 -6.00
N LEU A 304 12.82 7.11 -5.82
CA LEU A 304 13.60 7.94 -4.92
C LEU A 304 12.70 8.87 -4.11
N THR A 305 12.79 8.74 -2.79
CA THR A 305 12.16 9.66 -1.84
C THR A 305 13.21 10.50 -1.16
N ILE A 306 13.18 11.81 -1.35
CA ILE A 306 14.07 12.74 -0.67
C ILE A 306 13.26 13.37 0.47
N PRO A 307 13.41 12.88 1.73
CA PRO A 307 12.69 13.40 2.87
C PRO A 307 13.26 14.74 3.34
N GLU A 308 12.47 15.42 4.16
CA GLU A 308 12.84 16.66 4.82
C GLU A 308 13.88 16.41 5.92
N GLY A 309 14.78 17.38 6.12
CA GLY A 309 15.74 17.39 7.22
C GLY A 309 17.19 17.39 6.78
N ILE A 310 18.10 17.58 7.72
CA ILE A 310 19.55 17.74 7.51
C ILE A 310 20.18 16.34 7.39
N GLY A 311 19.98 15.68 6.25
CA GLY A 311 20.55 14.37 5.95
C GLY A 311 21.59 14.46 4.84
N SER A 312 22.73 13.81 5.00
CA SER A 312 23.66 13.62 3.87
C SER A 312 23.04 12.66 2.85
N PHE A 313 22.97 13.10 1.60
CA PHE A 313 22.54 12.26 0.46
C PHE A 313 23.72 11.63 -0.28
N SER A 314 24.88 11.51 0.39
CA SER A 314 26.10 10.91 -0.18
C SER A 314 25.91 9.47 -0.65
N TYR A 315 24.93 8.74 -0.10
CA TYR A 315 24.58 7.42 -0.59
C TYR A 315 24.08 7.41 -2.04
N LEU A 316 23.60 8.55 -2.55
CA LEU A 316 23.19 8.68 -3.95
C LEU A 316 24.37 8.78 -4.91
N ASP A 317 25.56 9.19 -4.46
CA ASP A 317 26.72 9.41 -5.35
C ASP A 317 27.10 8.14 -6.12
N CYS A 318 26.98 6.98 -5.47
CA CYS A 318 27.28 5.70 -6.09
C CYS A 318 26.30 5.28 -7.19
N LEU A 319 25.10 5.88 -7.26
CA LEU A 319 24.10 5.49 -8.25
C LEU A 319 24.56 5.75 -9.68
N ASN A 320 25.32 6.83 -9.90
CA ASN A 320 25.85 7.16 -11.23
C ASN A 320 26.84 6.10 -11.75
N GLU A 321 27.52 5.39 -10.85
CA GLU A 321 28.49 4.35 -11.23
C GLU A 321 27.85 2.98 -11.39
N ILE A 322 26.70 2.75 -10.74
CA ILE A 322 26.07 1.43 -10.66
C ILE A 322 24.90 1.29 -11.64
N LEU A 323 24.11 2.33 -11.83
CA LEU A 323 22.94 2.29 -12.70
C LEU A 323 23.33 2.58 -14.15
N PRO A 324 22.66 1.95 -15.13
CA PRO A 324 22.82 2.33 -16.54
C PRO A 324 22.43 3.79 -16.76
N GLU A 325 23.18 4.50 -17.60
CA GLU A 325 22.81 5.84 -18.05
C GLU A 325 21.42 5.82 -18.71
N ARG A 326 20.69 6.94 -18.58
CA ARG A 326 19.31 7.06 -19.08
C ARG A 326 18.40 5.94 -18.56
N SER A 327 18.51 5.67 -17.26
CA SER A 327 17.53 4.86 -16.55
C SER A 327 16.17 5.56 -16.47
N HIS A 328 15.11 4.79 -16.28
CA HIS A 328 13.75 5.28 -16.09
C HIS A 328 13.43 5.37 -14.59
N LEU A 329 12.88 6.50 -14.12
CA LEU A 329 12.48 6.67 -12.72
C LEU A 329 10.95 6.62 -12.60
N GLU A 330 10.43 5.62 -11.90
CA GLU A 330 8.98 5.45 -11.69
C GLU A 330 8.43 6.54 -10.74
N LEU A 331 9.19 6.89 -9.69
CA LEU A 331 8.73 7.84 -8.69
C LEU A 331 9.88 8.69 -8.16
N LEU A 332 9.69 10.00 -8.20
CA LEU A 332 10.48 10.97 -7.46
C LEU A 332 9.59 11.70 -6.46
N LYS A 333 9.88 11.59 -5.17
CA LYS A 333 9.15 12.30 -4.10
C LYS A 333 10.07 13.28 -3.39
N LEU A 334 9.70 14.55 -3.35
CA LEU A 334 10.52 15.67 -2.86
C LEU A 334 9.80 16.43 -1.75
N THR A 335 10.53 16.81 -0.70
CA THR A 335 9.96 17.57 0.43
C THR A 335 10.94 18.59 1.06
N THR A 336 12.08 18.91 0.44
CA THR A 336 13.32 19.27 1.19
C THR A 336 13.92 20.63 0.84
N ASN A 337 14.74 21.11 1.80
CA ASN A 337 15.66 22.26 1.83
C ASN A 337 17.15 21.92 1.49
N ASN A 338 17.43 20.77 0.88
CA ASN A 338 18.79 20.23 0.79
C ASN A 338 19.37 20.24 -0.63
N PHE A 339 20.60 20.72 -0.76
CA PHE A 339 21.41 20.60 -1.97
C PHE A 339 22.43 19.47 -1.84
N HIS A 340 22.57 18.65 -2.87
CA HIS A 340 23.60 17.63 -2.97
C HIS A 340 24.18 17.60 -4.39
N SER A 341 25.49 17.38 -4.51
CA SER A 341 26.19 17.35 -5.81
C SER A 341 25.62 16.32 -6.79
N PHE A 342 25.04 15.23 -6.27
CA PHE A 342 24.30 14.22 -7.02
C PHE A 342 23.19 14.83 -7.91
N PHE A 343 22.48 15.86 -7.43
CA PHE A 343 21.36 16.45 -8.16
C PHE A 343 21.77 17.11 -9.47
N ASN A 344 23.00 17.63 -9.56
CA ASN A 344 23.55 18.19 -10.80
C ASN A 344 23.73 17.12 -11.91
N LYS A 345 23.88 15.85 -11.52
CA LYS A 345 24.05 14.71 -12.43
C LYS A 345 22.74 13.97 -12.70
N PHE A 346 21.65 14.36 -12.03
CA PHE A 346 20.39 13.62 -12.02
C PHE A 346 19.80 13.41 -13.41
N LYS A 347 19.80 14.46 -14.24
CA LYS A 347 19.27 14.42 -15.62
C LYS A 347 20.04 13.49 -16.57
N ASN A 348 21.32 13.23 -16.28
CA ASN A 348 22.13 12.32 -17.08
C ASN A 348 21.77 10.87 -16.74
N LEU A 349 21.48 10.63 -15.46
CA LEU A 349 21.12 9.32 -14.96
C LEU A 349 19.68 8.94 -15.30
N PHE A 350 18.72 9.86 -15.15
CA PHE A 350 17.31 9.63 -15.45
C PHE A 350 16.82 10.52 -16.59
N TYR A 351 16.33 9.93 -17.68
CA TYR A 351 15.83 10.69 -18.84
C TYR A 351 14.34 11.01 -18.79
N ILE A 352 13.62 10.40 -17.84
CA ILE A 352 12.16 10.49 -17.68
C ILE A 352 11.80 10.16 -16.23
N ILE A 353 10.80 10.87 -15.70
CA ILE A 353 10.16 10.57 -14.42
C ILE A 353 8.68 10.30 -14.69
N ASP A 354 8.20 9.11 -14.34
CA ASP A 354 6.77 8.82 -14.48
C ASP A 354 5.96 9.66 -13.52
N LYS A 355 6.32 9.66 -12.23
CA LYS A 355 5.58 10.35 -11.16
C LYS A 355 6.48 11.27 -10.36
N LEU A 356 6.22 12.57 -10.48
CA LEU A 356 6.81 13.59 -9.62
C LEU A 356 5.83 13.98 -8.51
N MET A 357 6.25 13.83 -7.26
CA MET A 357 5.49 14.21 -6.08
C MET A 357 6.25 15.25 -5.26
N ILE A 358 5.73 16.47 -5.15
CA ILE A 358 6.37 17.56 -4.44
C ILE A 358 5.51 17.96 -3.24
N LYS A 359 6.14 18.11 -2.07
CA LYS A 359 5.54 18.76 -0.90
C LYS A 359 6.33 20.05 -0.62
N CYS A 360 5.75 21.18 -0.98
CA CYS A 360 6.33 22.50 -0.75
C CYS A 360 6.10 22.89 0.71
N LYS A 361 7.13 23.44 1.35
CA LYS A 361 7.06 23.92 2.74
C LYS A 361 7.51 25.37 2.89
N ASP A 362 8.49 25.76 2.10
CA ASP A 362 9.09 27.09 2.03
C ASP A 362 9.65 27.33 0.62
N ASP A 363 10.10 28.56 0.35
CA ASP A 363 10.67 28.96 -0.93
C ASP A 363 12.13 28.49 -1.10
N ASP A 364 12.34 27.17 -1.04
CA ASP A 364 13.68 26.58 -1.08
C ASP A 364 14.37 26.80 -2.43
N GLU A 365 15.48 27.54 -2.40
CA GLU A 365 16.35 27.79 -3.54
C GLU A 365 16.97 26.49 -4.08
N ASN A 366 17.32 25.53 -3.20
CA ASN A 366 17.96 24.28 -3.60
C ASN A 366 17.00 23.36 -4.34
N LEU A 367 15.77 23.20 -3.82
CA LEU A 367 14.70 22.52 -4.53
C LEU A 367 14.39 23.22 -5.84
N SER A 368 14.30 24.55 -5.85
CA SER A 368 14.04 25.33 -7.07
C SER A 368 15.11 25.07 -8.14
N ASN A 369 16.39 25.12 -7.75
CA ASN A 369 17.50 24.78 -8.63
C ASN A 369 17.42 23.33 -9.11
N PHE A 370 17.05 22.39 -8.24
CA PHE A 370 16.89 20.99 -8.63
C PHE A 370 15.73 20.76 -9.61
N LEU A 371 14.57 21.40 -9.40
CA LEU A 371 13.42 21.32 -10.30
C LEU A 371 13.77 21.78 -11.72
N ASN A 372 14.58 22.85 -11.85
CA ASN A 372 15.07 23.32 -13.14
C ASN A 372 15.99 22.31 -13.86
N THR A 373 16.50 21.30 -13.17
CA THR A 373 17.34 20.24 -13.76
C THR A 373 16.58 18.96 -14.08
N LEU A 374 15.32 18.85 -13.67
CA LEU A 374 14.57 17.60 -13.84
C LEU A 374 14.32 17.30 -15.34
N PRO A 375 14.35 16.01 -15.71
CA PRO A 375 14.02 15.58 -17.07
C PRO A 375 12.50 15.66 -17.33
N LYS A 376 12.04 15.04 -18.42
CA LYS A 376 10.62 14.98 -18.77
C LYS A 376 9.76 14.32 -17.68
N ILE A 377 8.56 14.85 -17.45
CA ILE A 377 7.58 14.35 -16.48
C ILE A 377 6.21 14.14 -17.12
N HIS A 378 5.49 13.09 -16.68
CA HIS A 378 4.13 12.78 -17.17
C HIS A 378 3.05 13.01 -16.10
N PHE A 379 3.43 12.89 -14.84
CA PHE A 379 2.55 13.08 -13.68
C PHE A 379 3.19 14.04 -12.69
N LEU A 380 2.42 15.04 -12.28
CA LEU A 380 2.78 15.96 -11.22
C LEU A 380 1.72 15.93 -10.12
N LYS A 381 2.15 15.60 -8.90
CA LYS A 381 1.38 15.88 -7.69
C LYS A 381 2.13 16.87 -6.84
N ILE A 382 1.51 18.00 -6.57
CA ILE A 382 2.10 19.06 -5.77
C ILE A 382 1.22 19.35 -4.56
N ARG A 383 1.85 19.55 -3.41
CA ARG A 383 1.19 20.03 -2.20
C ARG A 383 1.71 21.41 -1.84
N LEU A 384 0.82 22.38 -1.80
CA LEU A 384 1.14 23.80 -1.56
C LEU A 384 0.81 24.21 -0.12
N ASN A 385 1.25 25.41 0.25
CA ASN A 385 0.88 26.09 1.49
C ASN A 385 0.65 27.59 1.23
N ASP A 386 0.30 28.32 2.28
CA ASP A 386 -0.02 29.74 2.28
C ASP A 386 1.20 30.68 2.25
N GLN A 387 2.42 30.16 2.20
CA GLN A 387 3.62 30.98 2.12
C GLN A 387 3.89 31.44 0.68
N GLN A 388 4.39 32.67 0.52
CA GLN A 388 4.88 33.14 -0.78
C GLN A 388 6.15 32.40 -1.18
N MET A 389 6.17 31.87 -2.40
CA MET A 389 7.28 31.05 -2.90
C MET A 389 7.70 31.44 -4.32
N PRO A 390 8.28 32.64 -4.53
CA PRO A 390 8.65 33.12 -5.86
C PRO A 390 9.69 32.25 -6.57
N ASN A 391 10.73 31.77 -5.87
CA ASN A 391 11.76 30.92 -6.48
C ASN A 391 11.16 29.59 -6.95
N LEU A 392 10.36 28.96 -6.10
CA LEU A 392 9.70 27.70 -6.41
C LEU A 392 8.65 27.86 -7.50
N THR A 393 7.91 28.97 -7.49
CA THR A 393 6.94 29.31 -8.54
C THR A 393 7.64 29.41 -9.90
N ASN A 394 8.77 30.12 -9.97
CA ASN A 394 9.55 30.26 -11.20
C ASN A 394 10.10 28.90 -11.66
N ALA A 395 10.64 28.09 -10.74
CA ALA A 395 11.18 26.78 -11.08
C ALA A 395 10.09 25.80 -11.57
N LEU A 396 8.91 25.81 -10.94
CA LEU A 396 7.76 25.03 -11.39
C LEU A 396 7.28 25.49 -12.76
N LYS A 397 7.22 26.80 -13.00
CA LYS A 397 6.88 27.35 -14.30
C LYS A 397 7.83 26.84 -15.38
N ASN A 398 9.15 26.96 -15.18
CA ASN A 398 10.16 26.47 -16.13
C ASN A 398 10.04 24.96 -16.39
N LEU A 399 9.80 24.18 -15.32
CA LEU A 399 9.60 22.74 -15.42
C LEU A 399 8.36 22.43 -16.28
N LEU A 400 7.24 23.11 -16.04
CA LEU A 400 6.00 22.92 -16.78
C LEU A 400 6.12 23.38 -18.23
N GLU A 401 6.77 24.52 -18.51
CA GLU A 401 7.04 25.01 -19.86
C GLU A 401 7.78 23.96 -20.71
N SER A 402 8.69 23.22 -20.09
CA SER A 402 9.42 22.12 -20.75
C SER A 402 8.59 20.85 -20.94
N ASN A 403 7.39 20.77 -20.36
CA ASN A 403 6.58 19.55 -20.25
C ASN A 403 5.08 19.75 -20.57
N TYR A 404 4.64 20.90 -21.09
CA TYR A 404 3.21 21.18 -21.31
C TYR A 404 2.52 20.18 -22.23
N GLU A 405 3.26 19.63 -23.20
CA GLU A 405 2.73 18.63 -24.12
C GLU A 405 2.79 17.19 -23.57
N ASP A 406 3.69 16.93 -22.61
CA ASP A 406 3.96 15.58 -22.08
C ASP A 406 3.16 15.29 -20.79
N LEU A 407 2.76 16.32 -20.04
CA LEU A 407 2.05 16.18 -18.77
C LEU A 407 0.60 15.73 -18.99
N THR A 408 0.26 14.54 -18.49
CA THR A 408 -1.08 13.94 -18.63
C THR A 408 -1.84 13.85 -17.31
N TYR A 409 -1.16 14.00 -16.17
CA TYR A 409 -1.78 13.95 -14.86
C TYR A 409 -1.29 15.10 -13.98
N LEU A 410 -2.23 15.90 -13.47
CA LEU A 410 -1.96 16.99 -12.55
C LEU A 410 -2.83 16.87 -11.30
N TRP A 411 -2.20 16.86 -10.13
CA TRP A 411 -2.88 16.90 -8.85
C TRP A 411 -2.31 17.98 -7.93
N ILE A 412 -3.08 19.04 -7.76
CA ILE A 412 -2.77 20.15 -6.86
C ILE A 412 -3.50 19.94 -5.54
N LYS A 413 -2.75 19.82 -4.46
CA LYS A 413 -3.26 19.56 -3.12
C LYS A 413 -2.98 20.74 -2.20
N GLN A 414 -4.02 21.18 -1.48
CA GLN A 414 -4.04 22.46 -0.76
C GLN A 414 -3.87 23.64 -1.71
N GLY A 415 -4.71 24.66 -1.54
CA GLY A 415 -4.45 25.95 -2.15
C GLY A 415 -3.16 26.55 -1.60
N GLY A 416 -2.61 27.50 -2.31
CA GLY A 416 -1.42 28.20 -1.85
C GLY A 416 -1.26 29.51 -2.59
N THR A 417 -0.14 30.18 -2.33
CA THR A 417 0.17 31.44 -3.02
C THR A 417 0.66 31.23 -4.45
N ILE A 418 1.06 30.00 -4.81
CA ILE A 418 1.55 29.69 -6.15
C ILE A 418 0.41 29.93 -7.15
N PRO A 419 0.58 30.87 -8.10
CA PRO A 419 -0.43 31.20 -9.08
C PRO A 419 -0.81 29.99 -9.94
N LEU A 420 -2.11 29.67 -10.02
CA LEU A 420 -2.55 28.48 -10.75
C LEU A 420 -2.44 28.59 -12.28
N ASN A 421 -2.21 29.80 -12.81
CA ASN A 421 -2.01 30.02 -14.24
C ASN A 421 -0.76 29.33 -14.78
N ILE A 422 0.25 29.03 -13.95
CA ILE A 422 1.42 28.27 -14.43
C ILE A 422 1.04 26.84 -14.83
N PHE A 423 -0.03 26.30 -14.24
CA PHE A 423 -0.51 24.94 -14.49
C PHE A 423 -1.57 24.86 -15.59
N SER A 424 -2.34 25.94 -15.81
CA SER A 424 -3.48 25.92 -16.76
C SER A 424 -3.06 25.68 -18.21
N GLU A 425 -1.82 25.98 -18.59
CA GLU A 425 -1.31 25.76 -19.95
C GLU A 425 -1.11 24.29 -20.33
N CYS A 426 -1.23 23.34 -19.39
CA CYS A 426 -1.13 21.90 -19.66
C CYS A 426 -2.38 21.40 -20.39
N LYS A 427 -2.39 21.41 -21.72
CA LYS A 427 -3.58 21.10 -22.54
C LYS A 427 -3.86 19.61 -22.75
N ASN A 428 -2.84 18.74 -22.63
CA ASN A 428 -2.94 17.30 -22.87
C ASN A 428 -3.28 16.49 -21.60
N LEU A 429 -3.86 17.14 -20.59
CA LEU A 429 -4.24 16.48 -19.35
C LEU A 429 -5.35 15.45 -19.60
N LEU A 430 -5.11 14.23 -19.12
CA LEU A 430 -6.10 13.17 -18.99
C LEU A 430 -6.77 13.24 -17.61
N ASN A 431 -6.06 13.74 -16.59
CA ASN A 431 -6.55 13.83 -15.22
C ASN A 431 -6.15 15.18 -14.59
N LEU A 432 -7.15 15.89 -14.05
CA LEU A 432 -6.95 17.12 -13.29
C LEU A 432 -7.62 16.98 -11.93
N ARG A 433 -6.83 17.04 -10.87
CA ARG A 433 -7.32 17.00 -9.48
C ARG A 433 -6.91 18.24 -8.71
N ILE A 434 -7.88 18.91 -8.11
CA ILE A 434 -7.72 20.07 -7.22
C ILE A 434 -8.42 19.71 -5.92
N THR A 435 -7.65 19.45 -4.87
CA THR A 435 -8.19 18.91 -3.63
C THR A 435 -7.66 19.63 -2.41
N ASP A 436 -8.47 19.74 -1.37
CA ASP A 436 -7.96 20.09 -0.06
C ASP A 436 -7.16 18.95 0.58
N SER A 437 -6.45 19.28 1.66
CA SER A 437 -5.92 18.26 2.54
C SER A 437 -6.76 18.17 3.78
N HIS A 438 -7.38 17.03 4.02
CA HIS A 438 -7.90 16.64 5.32
C HIS A 438 -6.74 16.48 6.33
N ILE A 439 -6.11 17.58 6.74
CA ILE A 439 -5.27 17.60 7.94
C ILE A 439 -6.24 17.83 9.10
N PRO A 440 -6.34 16.90 10.06
CA PRO A 440 -7.03 17.18 11.31
C PRO A 440 -6.40 18.45 11.93
N ASN A 441 -7.22 19.44 12.27
CA ASN A 441 -6.85 20.71 12.93
C ASN A 441 -6.42 21.91 12.05
N THR A 442 -6.58 21.88 10.73
CA THR A 442 -6.53 23.11 9.91
C THR A 442 -7.92 23.45 9.40
N THR A 443 -8.52 24.51 9.92
CA THR A 443 -9.90 24.94 9.62
C THR A 443 -10.02 25.84 8.39
N LYS A 444 -8.93 26.11 7.66
CA LYS A 444 -8.96 27.07 6.56
C LYS A 444 -8.40 26.45 5.28
N SER A 445 -9.28 26.23 4.32
CA SER A 445 -8.89 26.02 2.92
C SER A 445 -8.09 27.24 2.44
N PHE A 446 -7.01 26.98 1.71
CA PHE A 446 -6.14 28.02 1.16
C PHE A 446 -6.55 28.45 -0.25
N TRP A 447 -7.59 27.83 -0.80
CA TRP A 447 -8.15 28.22 -2.09
C TRP A 447 -8.87 29.56 -1.97
N SER A 448 -8.66 30.44 -2.96
CA SER A 448 -9.31 31.74 -3.07
C SER A 448 -10.50 31.70 -4.02
N LEU A 449 -11.32 32.76 -4.04
CA LEU A 449 -12.49 32.88 -4.93
C LEU A 449 -12.15 32.64 -6.41
N ASN A 450 -10.97 33.08 -6.85
CA ASN A 450 -10.55 33.00 -8.25
C ASN A 450 -9.67 31.78 -8.56
N THR A 451 -9.66 30.77 -7.68
CA THR A 451 -8.84 29.56 -7.84
C THR A 451 -9.03 28.91 -9.21
N LEU A 452 -10.27 28.84 -9.69
CA LEU A 452 -10.58 28.19 -10.96
C LEU A 452 -10.42 29.12 -12.18
N GLN A 453 -10.28 30.44 -11.98
CA GLN A 453 -10.22 31.41 -13.07
C GLN A 453 -9.10 31.08 -14.08
N PRO A 454 -7.87 30.70 -13.68
CA PRO A 454 -6.83 30.35 -14.65
C PRO A 454 -7.20 29.14 -15.50
N PHE A 455 -7.76 28.09 -14.92
CA PHE A 455 -8.22 26.93 -15.68
C PHE A 455 -9.42 27.26 -16.57
N SER A 456 -10.35 28.07 -16.08
CA SER A 456 -11.49 28.60 -16.84
C SER A 456 -11.04 29.44 -18.05
N ASN A 457 -9.94 30.18 -17.93
CA ASN A 457 -9.40 31.03 -19.01
C ASN A 457 -8.37 30.31 -19.89
N GLY A 458 -7.86 29.16 -19.45
CA GLY A 458 -6.84 28.37 -20.14
C GLY A 458 -7.31 27.71 -21.44
N PRO A 459 -6.49 26.82 -22.02
CA PRO A 459 -6.79 26.12 -23.27
C PRO A 459 -7.99 25.16 -23.15
N ALA A 460 -8.37 24.56 -24.27
CA ALA A 460 -9.35 23.48 -24.27
C ALA A 460 -8.71 22.18 -23.75
N TYR A 461 -9.35 21.51 -22.79
CA TYR A 461 -8.88 20.26 -22.17
C TYR A 461 -9.59 19.06 -22.79
N THR A 462 -9.51 18.93 -24.11
CA THR A 462 -10.32 17.98 -24.91
C THR A 462 -10.02 16.50 -24.67
N GLN A 463 -8.97 16.19 -23.92
CA GLN A 463 -8.59 14.83 -23.54
C GLN A 463 -8.87 14.51 -22.06
N LEU A 464 -9.49 15.44 -21.32
CA LEU A 464 -9.66 15.32 -19.87
C LEU A 464 -10.72 14.26 -19.52
N VAL A 465 -10.24 13.08 -19.11
CA VAL A 465 -11.07 11.93 -18.76
C VAL A 465 -11.59 12.04 -17.32
N GLU A 466 -10.74 12.50 -16.40
CA GLU A 466 -11.10 12.70 -15.00
C GLU A 466 -10.91 14.17 -14.58
N PHE A 467 -11.97 14.76 -14.04
CA PHE A 467 -11.90 16.05 -13.37
C PHE A 467 -12.41 15.93 -11.93
N SER A 468 -11.54 16.26 -10.98
CA SER A 468 -11.82 16.16 -9.55
C SER A 468 -11.51 17.49 -8.88
N LEU A 469 -12.56 18.20 -8.48
CA LEU A 469 -12.51 19.36 -7.63
C LEU A 469 -13.16 18.99 -6.30
N CYS A 470 -12.37 18.73 -5.26
CA CYS A 470 -12.94 18.38 -3.96
C CYS A 470 -12.28 19.26 -2.87
N ILE A 471 -12.91 20.41 -2.59
CA ILE A 471 -12.37 21.47 -1.71
C ILE A 471 -13.42 21.95 -0.70
N ASP A 472 -12.99 22.35 0.48
CA ASP A 472 -13.86 22.78 1.58
C ASP A 472 -13.84 24.33 1.66
N THR A 473 -14.32 25.00 0.59
CA THR A 473 -14.35 26.49 0.48
C THR A 473 -15.42 27.00 -0.51
N LYS A 474 -15.44 28.33 -0.70
CA LYS A 474 -16.21 29.03 -1.73
C LYS A 474 -15.68 28.74 -3.13
N ILE A 475 -16.57 28.44 -4.07
CA ILE A 475 -16.23 28.32 -5.49
C ILE A 475 -17.12 29.18 -6.39
N ASN A 476 -16.53 29.67 -7.47
CA ASN A 476 -17.24 30.31 -8.56
C ASN A 476 -17.68 29.25 -9.59
N LEU A 477 -18.99 29.05 -9.71
CA LEU A 477 -19.65 28.06 -10.54
C LEU A 477 -19.58 28.41 -12.02
N TYR A 478 -19.53 29.70 -12.39
CA TYR A 478 -19.29 30.12 -13.77
C TYR A 478 -17.93 29.62 -14.28
N HIS A 479 -16.86 29.79 -13.50
CA HIS A 479 -15.55 29.28 -13.86
C HIS A 479 -15.52 27.74 -13.93
N LEU A 480 -16.20 27.08 -13.00
CA LEU A 480 -16.33 25.62 -13.02
C LEU A 480 -17.04 25.12 -14.28
N SER A 481 -18.14 25.77 -14.64
CA SER A 481 -18.93 25.49 -15.84
C SER A 481 -18.09 25.62 -17.12
N ASN A 482 -17.29 26.68 -17.22
CA ASN A 482 -16.42 26.90 -18.36
C ASN A 482 -15.34 25.83 -18.52
N ILE A 483 -14.78 25.33 -17.41
CA ILE A 483 -13.80 24.24 -17.45
C ILE A 483 -14.46 22.98 -18.05
N ILE A 484 -15.67 22.64 -17.59
CA ILE A 484 -16.42 21.48 -18.08
C ILE A 484 -16.74 21.61 -19.57
N LEU A 485 -17.25 22.77 -20.02
CA LEU A 485 -17.52 23.04 -21.44
C LEU A 485 -16.27 22.83 -22.32
N LYS A 486 -15.10 23.28 -21.83
CA LYS A 486 -13.82 23.17 -22.54
C LYS A 486 -13.29 21.74 -22.69
N THR A 487 -13.89 20.76 -22.01
CA THR A 487 -13.52 19.35 -22.17
C THR A 487 -14.13 18.69 -23.40
N ASN A 488 -15.15 19.32 -24.01
CA ASN A 488 -15.79 18.85 -25.24
C ASN A 488 -16.25 17.37 -25.18
N GLY A 489 -16.86 16.94 -24.06
CA GLY A 489 -17.42 15.59 -23.94
C GLY A 489 -16.45 14.48 -23.57
N SER A 490 -15.21 14.80 -23.20
CA SER A 490 -14.18 13.81 -22.85
C SER A 490 -14.31 13.24 -21.43
N ILE A 491 -14.99 13.94 -20.52
CA ILE A 491 -15.12 13.53 -19.10
C ILE A 491 -15.88 12.20 -18.97
N LYS A 492 -15.30 11.29 -18.20
CA LYS A 492 -15.92 10.03 -17.74
C LYS A 492 -16.09 9.96 -16.23
N TYR A 493 -15.22 10.65 -15.48
CA TYR A 493 -15.23 10.65 -14.02
C TYR A 493 -15.21 12.09 -13.50
N LEU A 494 -16.18 12.44 -12.66
CA LEU A 494 -16.39 13.81 -12.19
C LEU A 494 -16.60 13.84 -10.67
N CYS A 495 -15.60 14.31 -9.89
CA CYS A 495 -15.81 14.67 -8.47
C CYS A 495 -15.92 16.18 -8.35
N LEU A 496 -17.06 16.67 -7.90
CA LEU A 496 -17.27 18.08 -7.61
C LEU A 496 -17.81 18.22 -6.18
N LYS A 497 -16.92 18.54 -5.24
CA LYS A 497 -17.26 18.84 -3.85
C LYS A 497 -16.84 20.26 -3.50
N TRP A 498 -17.77 21.01 -2.93
CA TRP A 498 -17.56 22.36 -2.40
C TRP A 498 -18.42 22.64 -1.18
N GLU A 499 -18.11 23.71 -0.45
CA GLU A 499 -18.87 24.09 0.76
C GLU A 499 -19.86 25.22 0.48
N ILE A 500 -19.45 26.21 -0.33
CA ILE A 500 -20.24 27.43 -0.55
C ILE A 500 -20.19 27.83 -2.03
N GLU A 501 -21.34 28.19 -2.58
CA GLU A 501 -21.48 28.77 -3.92
C GLU A 501 -21.23 30.29 -3.85
N GLN A 502 -20.32 30.80 -4.65
CA GLN A 502 -20.04 32.23 -4.71
C GLN A 502 -21.10 32.99 -5.52
N ASP A 503 -21.57 32.35 -6.58
CA ASP A 503 -22.47 32.84 -7.64
C ASP A 503 -23.62 31.82 -7.82
N PRO A 504 -24.46 31.63 -6.78
CA PRO A 504 -25.50 30.59 -6.74
C PRO A 504 -26.52 30.68 -7.88
N GLU A 505 -26.68 31.85 -8.51
CA GLU A 505 -27.49 32.03 -9.71
C GLU A 505 -27.02 31.18 -10.90
N HIS A 506 -25.75 30.76 -10.91
CA HIS A 506 -25.16 29.86 -11.93
C HIS A 506 -25.28 28.38 -11.56
N ALA A 507 -25.85 28.02 -10.40
CA ALA A 507 -25.93 26.65 -9.96
C ALA A 507 -26.73 25.76 -10.92
N GLN A 508 -27.90 26.21 -11.38
CA GLN A 508 -28.68 25.45 -12.35
C GLN A 508 -27.94 25.30 -13.69
N VAL A 509 -27.31 26.38 -14.16
CA VAL A 509 -26.53 26.42 -15.40
C VAL A 509 -25.40 25.39 -15.37
N LEU A 510 -24.69 25.24 -14.24
CA LEU A 510 -23.66 24.22 -14.08
C LEU A 510 -24.22 22.81 -14.30
N PHE A 511 -25.36 22.47 -13.71
CA PHE A 511 -25.96 21.13 -13.84
C PHE A 511 -26.50 20.89 -15.26
N GLU A 512 -27.06 21.90 -15.93
CA GLU A 512 -27.45 21.84 -17.35
C GLU A 512 -26.23 21.62 -18.26
N ILE A 513 -25.11 22.27 -17.96
CA ILE A 513 -23.85 22.08 -18.68
C ILE A 513 -23.33 20.66 -18.47
N ILE A 514 -23.36 20.13 -17.24
CA ILE A 514 -22.97 18.74 -16.96
C ILE A 514 -23.82 17.76 -17.79
N LEU A 515 -25.16 17.95 -17.81
CA LEU A 515 -26.07 17.12 -18.60
C LEU A 515 -25.75 17.15 -20.11
N SER A 516 -25.50 18.33 -20.65
CA SER A 516 -25.31 18.52 -22.10
C SER A 516 -23.88 18.21 -22.57
N SER A 517 -22.89 18.37 -21.70
CA SER A 517 -21.46 18.35 -22.06
C SER A 517 -20.73 17.09 -21.60
N CYS A 518 -21.34 16.22 -20.78
CA CYS A 518 -20.72 14.98 -20.28
C CYS A 518 -21.50 13.71 -20.69
N PRO A 519 -21.70 13.43 -21.99
CA PRO A 519 -22.57 12.33 -22.43
C PRO A 519 -22.04 10.92 -22.08
N ASN A 520 -20.75 10.79 -21.82
CA ASN A 520 -20.05 9.54 -21.52
C ASN A 520 -19.71 9.36 -20.03
N LEU A 521 -20.41 10.08 -19.15
CA LEU A 521 -20.16 10.05 -17.71
C LEU A 521 -20.48 8.65 -17.13
N ILE A 522 -19.53 8.12 -16.39
CA ILE A 522 -19.59 6.80 -15.72
C ILE A 522 -19.75 6.98 -14.22
N ASP A 523 -19.04 7.95 -13.65
CA ASP A 523 -18.99 8.22 -12.22
C ASP A 523 -19.15 9.72 -11.97
N ILE A 524 -20.06 10.06 -11.07
CA ILE A 524 -20.21 11.41 -10.56
C ILE A 524 -20.35 11.44 -9.04
N PHE A 525 -19.46 12.18 -8.39
CA PHE A 525 -19.62 12.68 -7.03
C PHE A 525 -19.96 14.17 -7.12
N ILE A 526 -21.06 14.62 -6.51
CA ILE A 526 -21.48 16.03 -6.61
C ILE A 526 -22.14 16.56 -5.32
N SER A 527 -21.78 17.79 -4.93
CA SER A 527 -22.49 18.56 -3.91
C SER A 527 -23.78 19.16 -4.48
N VAL A 528 -24.92 18.96 -3.79
CA VAL A 528 -26.22 19.51 -4.19
C VAL A 528 -26.79 20.46 -3.14
N SER A 529 -27.65 21.38 -3.60
CA SER A 529 -28.50 22.23 -2.77
C SER A 529 -29.96 21.80 -2.90
N PRO A 530 -30.87 22.33 -2.07
CA PRO A 530 -32.31 22.13 -2.25
C PRO A 530 -32.83 22.54 -3.64
N HIS A 531 -32.12 23.43 -4.34
CA HIS A 531 -32.50 23.92 -5.68
C HIS A 531 -31.95 23.08 -6.82
N THR A 532 -30.93 22.25 -6.58
CA THR A 532 -30.28 21.42 -7.63
C THR A 532 -30.49 19.92 -7.44
N VAL A 533 -31.03 19.48 -6.30
CA VAL A 533 -31.30 18.06 -6.00
C VAL A 533 -32.20 17.36 -7.04
N ASN A 534 -33.05 18.10 -7.74
CA ASN A 534 -33.90 17.57 -8.80
C ASN A 534 -33.09 17.02 -9.98
N TYR A 535 -31.91 17.58 -10.27
CA TYR A 535 -31.05 17.15 -11.37
C TYR A 535 -30.50 15.73 -11.20
N LEU A 536 -30.51 15.18 -9.99
CA LEU A 536 -30.14 13.77 -9.75
C LEU A 536 -31.03 12.81 -10.55
N ILE A 537 -32.32 13.14 -10.70
CA ILE A 537 -33.25 12.40 -11.54
C ILE A 537 -32.82 12.53 -13.01
N ASN A 538 -32.51 13.75 -13.45
CA ASN A 538 -32.07 13.99 -14.82
C ASN A 538 -30.78 13.23 -15.16
N PHE A 539 -29.83 13.13 -14.22
CA PHE A 539 -28.61 12.35 -14.41
C PHE A 539 -28.91 10.87 -14.66
N LEU A 540 -29.78 10.27 -13.83
CA LEU A 540 -30.19 8.87 -13.97
C LEU A 540 -30.93 8.60 -15.28
N GLU A 541 -31.68 9.58 -15.78
CA GLU A 541 -32.45 9.44 -17.03
C GLU A 541 -31.58 9.64 -18.29
N ASN A 542 -30.61 10.55 -18.26
CA ASN A 542 -29.92 11.01 -19.46
C ASN A 542 -28.52 10.40 -19.66
N PHE A 543 -27.81 10.01 -18.59
CA PHE A 543 -26.48 9.42 -18.71
C PHE A 543 -26.55 7.92 -18.94
N LYS A 544 -26.27 7.51 -20.19
CA LYS A 544 -26.42 6.12 -20.66
C LYS A 544 -25.44 5.12 -20.02
N TYR A 545 -24.32 5.62 -19.51
CA TYR A 545 -23.19 4.84 -18.98
C TYR A 545 -22.95 5.06 -17.49
N LEU A 546 -23.86 5.78 -16.80
CA LEU A 546 -23.69 6.09 -15.39
C LEU A 546 -23.80 4.82 -14.55
N GLU A 547 -22.72 4.50 -13.84
CA GLU A 547 -22.60 3.35 -12.94
C GLU A 547 -22.55 3.79 -11.48
N ILE A 548 -21.96 4.96 -11.20
CA ILE A 548 -21.76 5.47 -9.84
C ILE A 548 -22.36 6.87 -9.71
N LEU A 549 -23.24 7.05 -8.71
CA LEU A 549 -23.79 8.34 -8.32
C LEU A 549 -23.57 8.56 -6.82
N GLU A 550 -22.70 9.49 -6.48
CA GLU A 550 -22.39 9.88 -5.10
C GLU A 550 -22.82 11.34 -4.84
N ILE A 551 -23.51 11.55 -3.72
CA ILE A 551 -24.19 12.80 -3.41
C ILE A 551 -23.65 13.36 -2.10
N ASP A 552 -23.21 14.61 -2.13
CA ASP A 552 -22.93 15.43 -0.96
C ASP A 552 -23.93 16.60 -0.87
N SER A 553 -23.97 17.31 0.25
CA SER A 553 -24.94 18.38 0.49
C SER A 553 -24.27 19.68 0.93
N LEU A 554 -24.73 20.79 0.37
CA LEU A 554 -24.34 22.15 0.79
C LEU A 554 -25.09 22.63 2.04
N VAL A 555 -26.09 21.86 2.51
CA VAL A 555 -26.88 22.19 3.70
C VAL A 555 -26.78 21.10 4.76
N ASN A 556 -26.82 21.54 6.03
CA ASN A 556 -26.95 20.65 7.17
C ASN A 556 -28.35 20.03 7.15
N ASN A 557 -28.44 18.76 6.75
CA ASN A 557 -29.67 17.97 6.60
C ASN A 557 -30.51 18.31 5.36
N LEU A 558 -30.10 17.77 4.21
CA LEU A 558 -30.86 17.89 2.96
C LEU A 558 -32.23 17.22 3.08
N ASP A 559 -33.33 17.90 2.74
CA ASP A 559 -34.65 17.26 2.73
C ASP A 559 -34.83 16.42 1.46
N LEU A 560 -34.86 15.10 1.63
CA LEU A 560 -35.05 14.12 0.56
C LEU A 560 -36.42 13.42 0.64
N ASN A 561 -37.36 13.88 1.47
CA ASN A 561 -38.70 13.27 1.58
C ASN A 561 -39.37 13.06 0.22
N ILE A 562 -39.32 14.08 -0.64
CA ILE A 562 -39.96 14.06 -1.96
C ILE A 562 -39.04 13.44 -3.02
N TRP A 563 -37.73 13.60 -2.87
CA TRP A 563 -36.75 13.27 -3.90
C TRP A 563 -36.30 11.82 -3.86
N LEU A 564 -36.16 11.23 -2.68
CA LEU A 564 -35.68 9.86 -2.53
C LEU A 564 -36.57 8.86 -3.28
N PRO A 565 -37.92 8.86 -3.13
CA PRO A 565 -38.77 7.94 -3.90
C PRO A 565 -38.71 8.20 -5.41
N LYS A 566 -38.55 9.46 -5.83
CA LYS A 566 -38.42 9.79 -7.27
C LYS A 566 -37.11 9.29 -7.86
N ILE A 567 -36.03 9.34 -7.09
CA ILE A 567 -34.73 8.79 -7.47
C ILE A 567 -34.86 7.28 -7.67
N ALA A 568 -35.45 6.55 -6.71
CA ALA A 568 -35.64 5.09 -6.82
C ALA A 568 -36.33 4.67 -8.12
N LYS A 569 -37.41 5.36 -8.49
CA LYS A 569 -38.17 5.07 -9.72
C LYS A 569 -37.38 5.24 -11.02
N LYS A 570 -36.25 5.94 -10.98
CA LYS A 570 -35.36 6.15 -12.13
C LYS A 570 -34.07 5.33 -12.05
N LEU A 571 -33.87 4.57 -10.98
CA LEU A 571 -32.75 3.65 -10.91
C LEU A 571 -32.88 2.59 -12.00
N THR A 572 -31.76 2.33 -12.65
CA THR A 572 -31.65 1.27 -13.66
C THR A 572 -30.72 0.19 -13.14
N THR A 573 -30.76 -0.99 -13.75
CA THR A 573 -29.86 -2.10 -13.41
C THR A 573 -28.39 -1.83 -13.75
N LYS A 574 -28.08 -0.70 -14.40
CA LYS A 574 -26.70 -0.28 -14.71
C LYS A 574 -26.01 0.42 -13.55
N LEU A 575 -26.78 1.09 -12.67
CA LEU A 575 -26.20 1.79 -11.54
C LEU A 575 -25.74 0.75 -10.51
N SER A 576 -24.44 0.70 -10.26
CA SER A 576 -23.81 -0.20 -9.30
C SER A 576 -23.69 0.42 -7.91
N LEU A 577 -23.58 1.75 -7.80
CA LEU A 577 -23.46 2.46 -6.52
C LEU A 577 -24.34 3.73 -6.49
N LEU A 578 -25.17 3.83 -5.44
CA LEU A 578 -25.81 5.07 -5.01
C LEU A 578 -25.31 5.43 -3.60
N GLY A 579 -24.46 6.45 -3.53
CA GLY A 579 -23.81 6.89 -2.30
C GLY A 579 -24.34 8.21 -1.76
N PHE A 580 -24.60 8.27 -0.46
CA PHE A 580 -24.95 9.48 0.28
C PHE A 580 -23.83 9.82 1.27
N TYR A 581 -23.07 10.87 0.96
CA TYR A 581 -21.97 11.39 1.79
C TYR A 581 -22.40 12.51 2.74
N CYS A 582 -23.68 12.88 2.71
CA CYS A 582 -24.29 13.87 3.57
C CYS A 582 -25.40 13.30 4.45
N LYS A 583 -25.69 14.00 5.55
CA LYS A 583 -26.91 13.77 6.35
C LYS A 583 -28.13 14.29 5.59
N PHE A 584 -29.23 13.54 5.61
CA PHE A 584 -30.49 13.96 5.00
C PHE A 584 -31.71 13.62 5.86
N ILE A 585 -32.80 14.36 5.64
CA ILE A 585 -34.11 14.15 6.26
C ILE A 585 -34.99 13.39 5.28
N CYS A 586 -35.59 12.31 5.78
CA CYS A 586 -36.63 11.56 5.10
C CYS A 586 -37.46 10.87 6.19
N ASN A 587 -38.78 10.95 6.13
CA ASN A 587 -39.64 10.24 7.06
C ASN A 587 -39.64 8.73 6.75
N LEU A 588 -40.04 7.92 7.73
CA LEU A 588 -39.96 6.46 7.60
C LEU A 588 -40.80 5.91 6.45
N LYS A 589 -41.97 6.51 6.20
CA LYS A 589 -42.89 6.10 5.12
C LYS A 589 -42.25 6.30 3.76
N GLU A 590 -41.71 7.48 3.48
CA GLU A 590 -41.08 7.78 2.19
C GLU A 590 -39.74 7.05 2.03
N PHE A 591 -39.02 6.81 3.12
CA PHE A 591 -37.82 5.96 3.08
C PHE A 591 -38.17 4.51 2.69
N LYS A 592 -39.27 3.97 3.24
CA LYS A 592 -39.77 2.65 2.84
C LYS A 592 -40.19 2.65 1.36
N ASN A 593 -40.94 3.66 0.91
CA ASN A 593 -41.32 3.79 -0.51
C ASN A 593 -40.10 3.79 -1.44
N PHE A 594 -39.03 4.51 -1.06
CA PHE A 594 -37.77 4.47 -1.77
C PHE A 594 -37.22 3.05 -1.89
N LEU A 595 -37.14 2.31 -0.78
CA LEU A 595 -36.65 0.94 -0.80
C LEU A 595 -37.55 0.01 -1.62
N ASP A 596 -38.87 0.19 -1.56
CA ASP A 596 -39.87 -0.56 -2.33
C ASP A 596 -39.69 -0.38 -3.84
N ASP A 597 -39.41 0.86 -4.28
CA ASP A 597 -39.27 1.22 -5.70
C ASP A 597 -37.92 0.83 -6.32
N ILE A 598 -36.94 0.37 -5.53
CA ILE A 598 -35.67 -0.14 -6.08
C ILE A 598 -35.93 -1.40 -6.93
N PRO A 599 -35.40 -1.47 -8.17
CA PRO A 599 -35.60 -2.64 -9.03
C PRO A 599 -34.94 -3.89 -8.43
N ILE A 600 -35.68 -5.01 -8.42
CA ILE A 600 -35.15 -6.31 -8.01
C ILE A 600 -34.34 -6.88 -9.17
N LEU A 601 -33.08 -7.23 -8.92
CA LEU A 601 -32.26 -7.93 -9.89
C LEU A 601 -32.65 -9.42 -9.92
N PRO A 602 -32.96 -10.00 -11.09
CA PRO A 602 -33.05 -11.45 -11.20
C PRO A 602 -31.63 -12.02 -11.03
N TYR A 603 -31.37 -12.63 -9.88
CA TYR A 603 -30.21 -13.51 -9.72
C TYR A 603 -30.37 -14.70 -10.67
N ASP A 604 -29.69 -14.69 -11.83
CA ASP A 604 -29.60 -15.88 -12.66
C ASP A 604 -28.53 -16.81 -12.08
N LEU A 605 -28.99 -17.82 -11.33
CA LEU A 605 -28.13 -18.84 -10.72
C LEU A 605 -27.33 -19.65 -11.76
N ASN A 606 -27.66 -19.54 -13.05
CA ASN A 606 -27.00 -20.28 -14.13
C ASN A 606 -25.89 -19.48 -14.85
N ASP A 607 -25.79 -18.16 -14.65
CA ASP A 607 -24.77 -17.32 -15.29
C ASP A 607 -23.75 -16.76 -14.28
N LEU A 608 -22.82 -17.64 -13.89
CA LEU A 608 -21.66 -17.31 -13.05
C LEU A 608 -20.63 -16.41 -13.76
N SER A 609 -20.84 -16.04 -15.02
CA SER A 609 -19.96 -15.14 -15.78
C SER A 609 -20.42 -13.68 -15.74
N SER A 610 -21.68 -13.42 -15.36
CA SER A 610 -22.15 -12.06 -15.15
C SER A 610 -21.58 -11.53 -13.82
N SER A 611 -20.62 -10.62 -13.91
CA SER A 611 -20.18 -9.79 -12.79
C SER A 611 -21.24 -8.75 -12.42
N ALA A 612 -22.53 -9.13 -12.42
CA ALA A 612 -23.63 -8.24 -12.09
C ALA A 612 -23.58 -7.93 -10.60
N VAL A 613 -22.70 -7.01 -10.22
CA VAL A 613 -22.64 -6.41 -8.90
C VAL A 613 -23.99 -5.71 -8.71
N GLY A 614 -24.84 -6.28 -7.87
CA GLY A 614 -26.13 -5.65 -7.57
C GLY A 614 -25.94 -4.28 -6.94
N LEU A 615 -26.94 -3.40 -7.05
CA LEU A 615 -26.89 -2.03 -6.54
C LEU A 615 -26.36 -2.00 -5.09
N GLU A 616 -25.35 -1.18 -4.83
CA GLU A 616 -24.86 -0.84 -3.50
C GLU A 616 -25.46 0.50 -3.05
N LEU A 617 -26.09 0.50 -1.88
CA LEU A 617 -26.50 1.70 -1.17
C LEU A 617 -25.47 2.01 -0.09
N TYR A 618 -24.75 3.12 -0.26
CA TYR A 618 -23.75 3.58 0.69
C TYR A 618 -24.22 4.81 1.45
N PHE A 619 -24.13 4.76 2.78
CA PHE A 619 -24.47 5.89 3.65
C PHE A 619 -23.27 6.24 4.54
N HIS A 620 -22.68 7.42 4.35
CA HIS A 620 -21.52 7.87 5.11
C HIS A 620 -21.92 8.19 6.57
N ASN A 621 -21.17 7.63 7.52
CA ASN A 621 -21.37 7.78 8.97
C ASN A 621 -22.83 7.55 9.40
N ALA A 622 -23.57 6.63 8.75
CA ALA A 622 -25.01 6.47 8.98
C ALA A 622 -25.35 6.15 10.45
N ASN A 623 -24.48 5.46 11.18
CA ASN A 623 -24.65 5.19 12.62
C ASN A 623 -24.83 6.46 13.48
N GLU A 624 -24.36 7.61 13.01
CA GLU A 624 -24.42 8.87 13.75
C GLU A 624 -25.74 9.64 13.53
N TRP A 625 -26.55 9.28 12.52
CA TRP A 625 -27.69 10.10 12.12
C TRP A 625 -28.88 9.34 11.51
N LEU A 626 -28.66 8.13 11.00
CA LEU A 626 -29.71 7.26 10.48
C LEU A 626 -30.36 6.54 11.66
N GLY A 627 -31.63 6.87 11.94
CA GLY A 627 -32.38 6.24 13.04
C GLY A 627 -32.53 4.73 12.88
N GLN A 628 -32.67 4.02 14.01
CA GLN A 628 -32.69 2.56 14.08
C GLN A 628 -33.77 1.94 13.18
N ASP A 629 -34.97 2.53 13.12
CA ASP A 629 -36.07 2.03 12.27
C ASP A 629 -35.68 1.95 10.79
N LYS A 630 -34.89 2.91 10.28
CA LYS A 630 -34.42 2.89 8.88
C LYS A 630 -33.29 1.89 8.68
N ILE A 631 -32.40 1.75 9.67
CA ILE A 631 -31.33 0.74 9.66
C ILE A 631 -31.93 -0.67 9.58
N ASP A 632 -32.99 -0.93 10.34
CA ASP A 632 -33.65 -2.23 10.34
C ASP A 632 -34.36 -2.51 9.00
N LEU A 633 -35.01 -1.50 8.39
CA LEU A 633 -35.53 -1.61 7.03
C LEU A 633 -34.43 -1.91 6.01
N LEU A 634 -33.28 -1.23 6.08
CA LEU A 634 -32.15 -1.51 5.18
C LEU A 634 -31.68 -2.97 5.30
N ARG A 635 -31.57 -3.49 6.53
CA ARG A 635 -31.18 -4.88 6.79
C ARG A 635 -32.21 -5.87 6.24
N GLU A 636 -33.49 -5.60 6.46
CA GLU A 636 -34.58 -6.43 5.94
C GLU A 636 -34.50 -6.56 4.41
N TYR A 637 -34.39 -5.43 3.71
CA TYR A 637 -34.39 -5.41 2.23
C TYR A 637 -33.09 -5.96 1.63
N ALA A 638 -31.96 -5.73 2.29
CA ALA A 638 -30.69 -6.34 1.90
C ALA A 638 -30.71 -7.87 2.09
N SER A 639 -31.36 -8.37 3.16
CA SER A 639 -31.43 -9.81 3.44
C SER A 639 -32.19 -10.62 2.38
N ILE A 640 -33.13 -9.98 1.67
CA ILE A 640 -33.85 -10.57 0.53
C ILE A 640 -33.13 -10.34 -0.81
N GLY A 641 -31.90 -9.82 -0.78
CA GLY A 641 -31.04 -9.66 -1.96
C GLY A 641 -31.40 -8.49 -2.87
N LYS A 642 -32.19 -7.51 -2.39
CA LYS A 642 -32.62 -6.38 -3.22
C LYS A 642 -31.48 -5.44 -3.59
N PHE A 643 -30.54 -5.23 -2.67
CA PHE A 643 -29.34 -4.41 -2.83
C PHE A 643 -28.28 -4.83 -1.79
N HIS A 644 -27.05 -4.33 -1.96
CA HIS A 644 -25.98 -4.41 -0.96
C HIS A 644 -25.92 -3.09 -0.19
N THR A 645 -25.47 -3.11 1.07
CA THR A 645 -25.28 -1.87 1.83
C THR A 645 -24.23 -2.01 2.90
N ASN A 646 -23.46 -0.94 3.14
CA ASN A 646 -22.44 -0.86 4.17
C ASN A 646 -23.00 -0.95 5.60
N VAL A 647 -24.32 -0.78 5.78
CA VAL A 647 -25.01 -0.84 7.06
C VAL A 647 -25.21 -2.28 7.57
N CYS A 648 -25.19 -3.28 6.68
CA CYS A 648 -25.42 -4.69 7.02
C CYS A 648 -24.26 -5.34 7.77
N ASP A 649 -23.03 -4.86 7.59
CA ASP A 649 -21.84 -5.36 8.28
C ASP A 649 -21.77 -4.93 9.77
N TRP A 650 -22.70 -4.10 10.24
CA TRP A 650 -22.64 -3.47 11.55
C TRP A 650 -23.17 -4.33 12.71
N ILE A 651 -23.32 -5.64 12.52
CA ILE A 651 -23.60 -6.59 13.60
C ILE A 651 -22.41 -7.54 13.77
N LYS A 652 -21.44 -7.11 14.58
CA LYS A 652 -20.53 -8.02 15.30
C LYS A 652 -19.93 -7.49 16.61
N ASN A 653 -20.24 -6.25 17.03
CA ASN A 653 -19.63 -5.64 18.23
C ASN A 653 -20.64 -5.06 19.24
N ILE A 654 -21.82 -5.68 19.39
CA ILE A 654 -22.80 -5.28 20.44
C ILE A 654 -22.95 -6.36 21.54
N ASP A 655 -22.12 -7.41 21.55
CA ASP A 655 -22.12 -8.44 22.62
C ASP A 655 -20.99 -8.28 23.67
N GLU A 656 -20.28 -7.15 23.75
CA GLU A 656 -19.23 -6.92 24.78
C GLU A 656 -19.51 -5.77 25.76
N PHE A 657 -20.77 -5.33 25.89
CA PHE A 657 -21.19 -4.50 27.02
C PHE A 657 -22.35 -5.16 27.77
N ASN A 658 -22.08 -6.35 28.31
CA ASN A 658 -22.76 -6.93 29.47
C ASN A 658 -21.81 -7.96 30.09
N ASP A 659 -20.92 -7.49 30.97
CA ASP A 659 -20.57 -8.08 32.27
C ASP A 659 -19.20 -7.58 32.77
N ILE A 660 -19.27 -6.86 33.90
CA ILE A 660 -18.20 -6.35 34.81
C ILE A 660 -17.68 -4.95 34.52
#